data_AF-A0A5C6JK93-F1
#
_entry.id   AF-A0A5C6JK93-F1
#
_cell.length_a   1.000
_cell.length_b   1.000
_cell.length_c   1.000
_cell.angle_alpha   90.00
_cell.angle_beta   90.00
_cell.angle_gamma   90.00
#
_symmetry.space_group_name_H-M   'P 1'
#
loop_
_entity.id
_entity.type
_entity.pdbx_description
1 polymer ?
#
loop_
_entity_poly.entity_id
_entity_poly.type
_entity_poly.pdbx_seq_one_letter_code
_entity_poly.pdbx_strand_id
1 'polypeptide(L)'
;MSPGRNRLPLTRGLAALAPLLLGAALLTPATLAHAAPAAEAAPSATAQGLRSDCYLSSDSTSLDFATYTSSGIQPSLNVKDLLPTLRSCAGSTLNVAVHWTGMLDVPAGGSYTFYIKGDNGFRMSLDGVSVIDHWTTDWDVQTQSEPVTLSAGEHRLSFDYNQGNGGAYIQTEWSGPGIDRRPVPDSALHLPDGYAPLDLHSTVDTSGRKAVVQLPGQVDALPADLTKHLSVIAGGRRWSPTVTTDPADRSRLVLSAAATDTPAAMKSEVRISYDGQGGLTTAAGPLGVFSSVAQNDSTWYFATKWAKDVSPSNALPDYPRPQQTRTQWANLNGTWQFQGTTQDAALPKGRLSGKILVPYPMEAPLSGVAEHHDWSLYQRTFKVPAGWRVGSGNRLHLNFGAVDYEAWVYVNGKQVAHHTGGYQAFTADITDAVTRHGDQTVLLKIRDTTDASDQATGKQSRDPSGIWYTPTSGIWQTVWLEPVPEESIDSLVLTPNLKDDTLSVTVRPSAGAKRTARVTATAYDGHKRVGSVSGAAGTALRLPIRNPKLWSPDNPFLYDLKVTLDDGRSHDSVGSYFGMRSISVAKVGGVNKIELNGKPTFLLATLDQGFWPDGIYTAPTDAALKSDLQLHKQLGFNAVRKHIKVEPARWYYWADKLGLMVWQDMPSRNTDHAGAASNEEFTKEVHEIVDQHISSPSVVMWTMMNEGWGEQSKQSTGELADAVKQQDPSRLVDAHSGVNCCASKGDSGRGDVIDHHLYHGPANPAPDATRAAVDGEHGGYSLTIPGHIAGVAGGQDYGDGPTDIAEMTKTYVENTSQLIPNAAAGLSGSVYTQISDVEGELNGLITYDRAVLKVYPDQVRDINRKLIAAGAAAGTTAR
;
A
#
# COMPACT_ATOMS: atom_id res chain seq x y z
N MET A 1 -38.61 27.17 45.72
CA MET A 1 -40.03 27.03 46.11
C MET A 1 -40.53 25.69 45.57
N SER A 2 -40.88 24.76 46.47
CA SER A 2 -41.62 23.51 46.17
C SER A 2 -43.14 23.81 46.22
N PRO A 3 -44.10 22.89 46.00
CA PRO A 3 -44.06 21.43 45.70
C PRO A 3 -45.05 21.05 44.55
N GLY A 4 -45.42 19.80 44.18
CA GLY A 4 -45.32 18.46 44.75
C GLY A 4 -45.65 17.40 43.67
N ARG A 5 -45.06 16.20 43.72
CA ARG A 5 -45.59 14.95 44.34
C ARG A 5 -46.95 14.46 43.80
N ASN A 6 -46.94 13.31 43.11
CA ASN A 6 -47.53 12.08 43.68
C ASN A 6 -47.09 10.80 42.95
N ARG A 7 -47.10 9.71 43.72
CA ARG A 7 -46.47 8.39 43.52
C ARG A 7 -47.54 7.31 43.23
N LEU A 8 -47.17 6.32 42.38
CA LEU A 8 -47.36 4.84 42.50
C LEU A 8 -48.82 4.24 42.50
N PRO A 9 -49.02 2.89 42.45
CA PRO A 9 -48.54 1.84 41.52
C PRO A 9 -49.63 0.76 41.19
N LEU A 10 -49.21 -0.41 40.64
CA LEU A 10 -49.75 -1.80 40.79
C LEU A 10 -50.47 -2.52 39.60
N THR A 11 -49.74 -3.51 39.07
CA THR A 11 -50.07 -4.97 38.88
C THR A 11 -51.11 -5.53 37.90
N ARG A 12 -50.57 -6.47 37.08
CA ARG A 12 -50.97 -7.88 36.78
C ARG A 12 -52.23 -8.20 35.95
N GLY A 13 -52.03 -9.12 34.98
CA GLY A 13 -52.94 -10.21 34.57
C GLY A 13 -53.47 -10.08 33.13
N LEU A 14 -52.96 -10.84 32.15
CA LEU A 14 -53.31 -12.21 31.70
C LEU A 14 -54.54 -12.33 30.77
N ALA A 15 -54.27 -12.97 29.61
CA ALA A 15 -55.12 -13.85 28.80
C ALA A 15 -56.17 -13.30 27.80
N ALA A 16 -55.85 -13.54 26.51
CA ALA A 16 -56.58 -14.38 25.55
C ALA A 16 -57.81 -13.89 24.75
N LEU A 17 -57.78 -14.34 23.48
CA LEU A 17 -58.87 -14.72 22.55
C LEU A 17 -59.41 -13.72 21.52
N ALA A 18 -59.61 -14.30 20.33
CA ALA A 18 -59.92 -13.76 19.00
C ALA A 18 -61.38 -13.33 18.77
N PRO A 19 -61.69 -12.76 17.59
CA PRO A 19 -62.78 -13.26 16.73
C PRO A 19 -62.37 -13.37 15.23
N LEU A 20 -62.76 -14.38 14.41
CA LEU A 20 -64.09 -14.67 13.79
C LEU A 20 -64.53 -13.54 12.81
N LEU A 21 -64.92 -13.68 11.53
CA LEU A 21 -65.56 -14.74 10.71
C LEU A 21 -65.61 -14.36 9.19
N LEU A 22 -65.78 -15.40 8.35
CA LEU A 22 -66.50 -15.52 7.05
C LEU A 22 -66.06 -14.68 5.83
N GLY A 23 -66.04 -15.19 4.58
CA GLY A 23 -66.46 -16.48 4.01
C GLY A 23 -66.90 -16.29 2.56
N ALA A 24 -66.58 -17.23 1.66
CA ALA A 24 -67.41 -17.63 0.51
C ALA A 24 -66.75 -18.80 -0.24
N ALA A 25 -67.50 -19.90 -0.34
CA ALA A 25 -67.15 -21.12 -1.06
C ALA A 25 -67.90 -21.18 -2.40
N LEU A 26 -67.31 -21.81 -3.41
CA LEU A 26 -68.01 -22.40 -4.55
C LEU A 26 -67.37 -23.77 -4.87
N LEU A 27 -68.24 -24.78 -4.96
CA LEU A 27 -68.00 -26.21 -5.18
C LEU A 27 -67.75 -26.56 -6.65
N THR A 28 -66.88 -27.55 -6.94
CA THR A 28 -66.98 -28.55 -8.04
C THR A 28 -66.09 -29.79 -7.67
N PRO A 29 -66.14 -30.96 -8.36
CA PRO A 29 -66.55 -32.24 -7.78
C PRO A 29 -65.40 -33.24 -7.55
N ALA A 30 -65.66 -34.26 -6.74
CA ALA A 30 -64.73 -35.35 -6.44
C ALA A 30 -64.46 -36.23 -7.68
N THR A 31 -63.20 -36.29 -8.10
CA THR A 31 -62.64 -37.37 -8.93
C THR A 31 -61.63 -38.15 -8.09
N LEU A 32 -61.75 -39.48 -8.13
CA LEU A 32 -60.84 -40.42 -7.50
C LEU A 32 -59.45 -40.31 -8.17
N ALA A 33 -58.52 -39.64 -7.51
CA ALA A 33 -57.13 -39.60 -7.93
C ALA A 33 -56.40 -40.87 -7.48
N HIS A 34 -55.82 -41.58 -8.46
CA HIS A 34 -54.81 -42.61 -8.26
C HIS A 34 -53.68 -42.10 -7.36
N ALA A 35 -53.18 -42.96 -6.47
CA ALA A 35 -51.95 -42.71 -5.73
C ALA A 35 -50.81 -42.40 -6.72
N ALA A 36 -50.24 -41.20 -6.61
CA ALA A 36 -49.00 -40.85 -7.29
C ALA A 36 -47.88 -41.75 -6.75
N PRO A 37 -46.93 -42.19 -7.60
CA PRO A 37 -45.75 -42.89 -7.11
C PRO A 37 -44.97 -41.97 -6.18
N ALA A 38 -44.34 -42.55 -5.17
CA ALA A 38 -43.42 -41.84 -4.28
C ALA A 38 -42.45 -41.01 -5.12
N ALA A 39 -42.36 -39.71 -4.82
CA ALA A 39 -41.35 -38.84 -5.40
C ALA A 39 -39.98 -39.45 -5.06
N GLU A 40 -39.25 -39.88 -6.08
CA GLU A 40 -37.82 -40.16 -5.97
C GLU A 40 -37.17 -38.92 -5.35
N ALA A 41 -36.39 -39.16 -4.29
CA ALA A 41 -35.50 -38.14 -3.75
C ALA A 41 -34.65 -37.61 -4.91
N ALA A 42 -34.63 -36.29 -5.08
CA ALA A 42 -33.66 -35.66 -5.97
C ALA A 42 -32.25 -36.18 -5.57
N PRO A 43 -31.39 -36.56 -6.53
CA PRO A 43 -30.05 -36.99 -6.20
C PRO A 43 -29.38 -35.87 -5.40
N SER A 44 -28.80 -36.24 -4.25
CA SER A 44 -27.97 -35.34 -3.45
C SER A 44 -26.96 -34.68 -4.38
N ALA A 45 -26.89 -33.34 -4.39
CA ALA A 45 -25.83 -32.64 -5.09
C ALA A 45 -24.48 -33.25 -4.67
N THR A 46 -23.81 -33.94 -5.58
CA THR A 46 -22.47 -34.49 -5.34
C THR A 46 -21.56 -33.30 -5.07
N ALA A 47 -20.84 -33.35 -3.95
CA ALA A 47 -19.89 -32.31 -3.60
C ALA A 47 -18.83 -32.20 -4.71
N GLN A 48 -18.76 -31.02 -5.34
CA GLN A 48 -17.93 -30.74 -6.52
C GLN A 48 -16.48 -30.42 -6.14
N GLY A 49 -15.55 -30.66 -7.06
CA GLY A 49 -14.11 -30.39 -6.93
C GLY A 49 -13.31 -31.61 -6.48
N LEU A 50 -12.00 -31.43 -6.32
CA LEU A 50 -11.06 -32.46 -5.89
C LEU A 50 -10.59 -32.19 -4.47
N ARG A 51 -10.37 -33.24 -3.68
CA ARG A 51 -9.62 -33.10 -2.42
C ARG A 51 -8.21 -32.60 -2.76
N SER A 52 -7.78 -31.54 -2.10
CA SER A 52 -6.44 -30.99 -2.21
C SER A 52 -5.68 -31.27 -0.93
N ASP A 53 -4.52 -31.90 -1.00
CA ASP A 53 -3.58 -32.03 0.11
C ASP A 53 -2.29 -31.28 -0.25
N CYS A 54 -1.95 -30.26 0.55
CA CYS A 54 -0.79 -29.40 0.32
C CYS A 54 0.41 -29.80 1.18
N TYR A 55 1.60 -29.58 0.62
CA TYR A 55 2.88 -29.94 1.21
C TYR A 55 3.93 -28.87 0.89
N LEU A 56 4.93 -28.74 1.76
CA LEU A 56 6.20 -28.10 1.42
C LEU A 56 7.18 -29.16 0.91
N SER A 57 7.90 -28.86 -0.17
CA SER A 57 9.04 -29.66 -0.63
C SER A 57 10.17 -29.63 0.39
N SER A 58 11.07 -30.61 0.32
CA SER A 58 12.23 -30.70 1.23
C SER A 58 13.28 -29.60 1.01
N ASP A 59 13.42 -29.10 -0.22
CA ASP A 59 14.32 -28.01 -0.59
C ASP A 59 13.84 -27.31 -1.88
N SER A 60 14.62 -26.35 -2.39
CA SER A 60 14.27 -25.52 -3.55
C SER A 60 14.36 -26.20 -4.91
N THR A 61 14.87 -27.42 -4.96
CA THR A 61 15.07 -28.22 -6.18
C THR A 61 14.30 -29.53 -6.16
N SER A 62 13.80 -29.92 -5.00
CA SER A 62 13.10 -31.19 -4.79
C SER A 62 11.64 -31.13 -5.25
N LEU A 63 11.27 -32.11 -6.08
CA LEU A 63 9.89 -32.35 -6.53
C LEU A 63 9.26 -33.44 -5.66
N ASP A 64 9.08 -33.18 -4.37
CA ASP A 64 8.60 -34.14 -3.38
C ASP A 64 7.45 -33.60 -2.49
N PHE A 65 6.94 -34.45 -1.61
CA PHE A 65 5.81 -34.16 -0.71
C PHE A 65 6.28 -34.24 0.75
N ALA A 66 7.29 -33.45 1.11
CA ALA A 66 8.06 -33.67 2.34
C ALA A 66 7.27 -33.34 3.62
N THR A 67 6.59 -32.19 3.68
CA THR A 67 5.91 -31.75 4.91
C THR A 67 4.47 -31.35 4.65
N TYR A 68 3.51 -32.13 5.16
CA TYR A 68 2.09 -31.80 5.08
C TYR A 68 1.78 -30.43 5.73
N THR A 69 0.85 -29.69 5.14
CA THR A 69 0.43 -28.36 5.60
C THR A 69 -1.08 -28.25 5.80
N SER A 70 -1.90 -28.61 4.81
CA SER A 70 -3.36 -28.56 4.95
C SER A 70 -4.08 -29.40 3.90
N SER A 71 -5.36 -29.62 4.14
CA SER A 71 -6.28 -30.15 3.14
C SER A 71 -7.35 -29.12 2.78
N GLY A 72 -7.86 -29.19 1.56
CA GLY A 72 -8.89 -28.29 1.02
C GLY A 72 -9.64 -28.93 -0.14
N ILE A 73 -10.34 -28.08 -0.91
CA ILE A 73 -11.06 -28.48 -2.13
C ILE A 73 -10.56 -27.62 -3.28
N GLN A 74 -10.11 -28.25 -4.36
CA GLN A 74 -9.72 -27.61 -5.60
C GLN A 74 -10.87 -27.72 -6.61
N PRO A 75 -11.56 -26.63 -6.97
CA PRO A 75 -12.75 -26.70 -7.82
C PRO A 75 -12.42 -26.90 -9.30
N SER A 76 -11.21 -26.57 -9.74
CA SER A 76 -10.84 -26.54 -11.17
C SER A 76 -9.41 -27.02 -11.41
N LEU A 77 -9.18 -27.69 -12.54
CA LEU A 77 -7.85 -27.98 -13.10
C LEU A 77 -7.43 -26.96 -14.18
N ASN A 78 -8.11 -25.82 -14.27
CA ASN A 78 -7.82 -24.74 -15.20
C ASN A 78 -7.76 -23.40 -14.44
N VAL A 79 -6.62 -23.14 -13.79
CA VAL A 79 -6.36 -22.00 -12.91
C VAL A 79 -5.25 -21.14 -13.49
N LYS A 80 -5.54 -19.85 -13.70
CA LYS A 80 -4.58 -18.89 -14.29
C LYS A 80 -3.52 -18.42 -13.30
N ASP A 81 -3.84 -18.41 -12.01
CA ASP A 81 -2.93 -18.06 -10.93
C ASP A 81 -3.24 -18.92 -9.70
N LEU A 82 -2.30 -19.81 -9.37
CA LEU A 82 -2.36 -20.71 -8.22
C LEU A 82 -1.74 -20.10 -6.96
N LEU A 83 -0.98 -19.00 -7.06
CA LEU A 83 -0.24 -18.45 -5.93
C LEU A 83 -1.11 -18.15 -4.70
N PRO A 84 -2.32 -17.57 -4.81
CA PRO A 84 -3.19 -17.36 -3.65
C PRO A 84 -3.61 -18.66 -2.97
N THR A 85 -3.89 -19.71 -3.75
CA THR A 85 -4.28 -21.03 -3.25
C THR A 85 -3.12 -21.72 -2.54
N LEU A 86 -1.93 -21.73 -3.15
CA LEU A 86 -0.72 -22.31 -2.56
C LEU A 86 -0.37 -21.60 -1.25
N ARG A 87 -0.49 -20.26 -1.21
CA ARG A 87 -0.27 -19.44 -0.01
C ARG A 87 -1.23 -19.79 1.13
N SER A 88 -2.54 -19.87 0.84
CA SER A 88 -3.55 -20.20 1.85
C SER A 88 -3.36 -21.63 2.39
N CYS A 89 -3.00 -22.58 1.54
CA CYS A 89 -2.92 -23.98 1.95
C CYS A 89 -1.55 -24.38 2.54
N ALA A 90 -0.44 -23.80 2.08
CA ALA A 90 0.91 -24.17 2.50
C ALA A 90 1.62 -23.13 3.37
N GLY A 91 1.14 -21.88 3.39
CA GLY A 91 1.87 -20.77 4.01
C GLY A 91 3.13 -20.39 3.23
N SER A 92 3.19 -20.74 1.94
CA SER A 92 4.27 -20.43 1.03
C SER A 92 3.72 -20.42 -0.40
N THR A 93 4.35 -19.66 -1.29
CA THR A 93 4.18 -19.82 -2.75
C THR A 93 5.40 -20.46 -3.40
N LEU A 94 6.44 -20.71 -2.60
CA LEU A 94 7.71 -21.30 -3.00
C LEU A 94 7.79 -22.73 -2.50
N ASN A 95 8.28 -23.64 -3.34
CA ASN A 95 8.56 -25.04 -3.00
C ASN A 95 7.33 -25.74 -2.41
N VAL A 96 6.19 -25.64 -3.10
CA VAL A 96 4.91 -26.19 -2.68
C VAL A 96 4.54 -27.35 -3.58
N ALA A 97 4.17 -28.49 -3.01
CA ALA A 97 3.60 -29.61 -3.72
C ALA A 97 2.12 -29.77 -3.33
N VAL A 98 1.29 -30.15 -4.29
CA VAL A 98 -0.14 -30.38 -4.09
C VAL A 98 -0.53 -31.71 -4.69
N HIS A 99 -1.23 -32.51 -3.91
CA HIS A 99 -1.83 -33.76 -4.34
C HIS A 99 -3.35 -33.58 -4.42
N TRP A 100 -3.89 -33.61 -5.63
CA TRP A 100 -5.32 -33.59 -5.88
C TRP A 100 -5.87 -34.99 -6.12
N THR A 101 -6.92 -35.36 -5.40
CA THR A 101 -7.61 -36.65 -5.54
C THR A 101 -9.12 -36.47 -5.65
N GLY A 102 -9.76 -37.30 -6.46
CA GLY A 102 -11.22 -37.27 -6.62
C GLY A 102 -11.67 -38.14 -7.78
N MET A 103 -12.78 -37.75 -8.39
CA MET A 103 -13.36 -38.41 -9.55
C MET A 103 -13.45 -37.45 -10.73
N LEU A 104 -13.21 -37.97 -11.93
CA LEU A 104 -13.46 -37.30 -13.20
C LEU A 104 -14.66 -37.98 -13.88
N ASP A 105 -15.75 -37.26 -14.08
CA ASP A 105 -16.93 -37.73 -14.82
C ASP A 105 -16.72 -37.58 -16.34
N VAL A 106 -16.76 -38.71 -17.03
CA VAL A 106 -16.55 -38.82 -18.47
C VAL A 106 -17.90 -38.99 -19.17
N PRO A 107 -18.35 -38.06 -20.04
CA PRO A 107 -19.73 -38.04 -20.52
C PRO A 107 -20.08 -39.16 -21.51
N ALA A 108 -19.08 -39.73 -22.19
CA ALA A 108 -19.27 -40.82 -23.14
C ALA A 108 -18.04 -41.73 -23.18
N GLY A 109 -18.24 -43.04 -23.30
CA GLY A 109 -17.13 -43.98 -23.45
C GLY A 109 -16.42 -43.82 -24.79
N GLY A 110 -15.09 -43.90 -24.80
CA GLY A 110 -14.26 -43.88 -26.00
C GLY A 110 -12.84 -43.38 -25.72
N SER A 111 -12.15 -42.95 -26.78
CA SER A 111 -10.75 -42.52 -26.70
C SER A 111 -10.66 -41.03 -26.37
N TYR A 112 -9.99 -40.70 -25.27
CA TYR A 112 -9.74 -39.33 -24.80
C TYR A 112 -8.26 -38.98 -24.89
N THR A 113 -7.96 -37.72 -25.18
CA THR A 113 -6.59 -37.19 -25.12
C THR A 113 -6.59 -36.01 -24.16
N PHE A 114 -5.63 -35.99 -23.23
CA PHE A 114 -5.44 -34.89 -22.28
C PHE A 114 -4.28 -34.01 -22.70
N TYR A 115 -4.40 -32.71 -22.42
CA TYR A 115 -3.39 -31.70 -22.69
C TYR A 115 -3.21 -30.92 -21.40
N ILE A 116 -2.00 -30.92 -20.85
CA ILE A 116 -1.68 -30.19 -19.63
C ILE A 116 -0.56 -29.21 -19.93
N LYS A 117 -0.76 -27.97 -19.49
CA LYS A 117 0.26 -26.93 -19.49
C LYS A 117 0.27 -26.30 -18.10
N GLY A 118 1.43 -26.20 -17.47
CA GLY A 118 1.54 -25.65 -16.13
C GLY A 118 2.91 -25.05 -15.86
N ASP A 119 3.03 -24.45 -14.68
CA ASP A 119 4.31 -24.04 -14.14
C ASP A 119 4.91 -25.18 -13.31
N ASN A 120 6.13 -25.58 -13.64
CA ASN A 120 6.91 -26.67 -13.03
C ASN A 120 6.25 -28.05 -13.17
N GLY A 121 6.30 -28.87 -12.12
CA GLY A 121 6.03 -30.31 -12.21
C GLY A 121 4.54 -30.62 -12.16
N PHE A 122 4.06 -31.49 -13.05
CA PHE A 122 2.69 -32.03 -13.01
C PHE A 122 2.61 -33.48 -13.48
N ARG A 123 1.76 -34.28 -12.85
CA ARG A 123 1.45 -35.65 -13.28
C ARG A 123 -0.01 -35.97 -13.04
N MET A 124 -0.60 -36.73 -13.95
CA MET A 124 -2.01 -37.10 -13.92
C MET A 124 -2.14 -38.61 -14.12
N SER A 125 -3.00 -39.24 -13.32
CA SER A 125 -3.38 -40.64 -13.49
C SER A 125 -4.89 -40.82 -13.38
N LEU A 126 -5.41 -41.79 -14.13
CA LEU A 126 -6.80 -42.20 -14.12
C LEU A 126 -6.88 -43.69 -13.78
N ASP A 127 -7.71 -44.04 -12.80
CA ASP A 127 -7.87 -45.40 -12.27
C ASP A 127 -6.56 -46.08 -11.86
N GLY A 128 -5.55 -45.29 -11.47
CA GLY A 128 -4.22 -45.76 -11.10
C GLY A 128 -3.26 -45.96 -12.27
N VAL A 129 -3.68 -45.62 -13.50
CA VAL A 129 -2.83 -45.66 -14.70
C VAL A 129 -2.32 -44.25 -15.00
N SER A 130 -1.00 -44.11 -15.15
CA SER A 130 -0.38 -42.82 -15.53
C SER A 130 -0.84 -42.39 -16.94
N VAL A 131 -1.30 -41.15 -17.05
CA VAL A 131 -1.80 -40.53 -18.28
C VAL A 131 -0.79 -39.51 -18.81
N ILE A 132 -0.28 -38.65 -17.92
CA ILE A 132 0.79 -37.67 -18.17
C ILE A 132 1.74 -37.70 -16.97
N ASP A 133 3.04 -37.71 -17.22
CA ASP A 133 4.08 -37.59 -16.20
C ASP A 133 5.14 -36.60 -16.67
N HIS A 134 4.96 -35.34 -16.28
CA HIS A 134 5.86 -34.22 -16.55
C HIS A 134 6.40 -33.68 -15.23
N TRP A 135 7.20 -34.48 -14.54
CA TRP A 135 7.73 -34.17 -13.22
C TRP A 135 9.09 -33.46 -13.32
N THR A 136 9.12 -32.27 -13.91
CA THR A 136 10.33 -31.46 -14.16
C THR A 136 10.14 -30.00 -13.76
N THR A 137 11.24 -29.31 -13.46
CA THR A 137 11.25 -27.86 -13.18
C THR A 137 11.45 -27.08 -14.48
N ASP A 138 10.37 -26.85 -15.20
CA ASP A 138 10.29 -25.97 -16.38
C ASP A 138 8.94 -25.23 -16.37
N TRP A 139 8.65 -24.41 -17.38
CA TRP A 139 7.36 -23.73 -17.48
C TRP A 139 6.96 -23.55 -18.93
N ASP A 140 5.68 -23.29 -19.15
CA ASP A 140 5.09 -23.07 -20.47
C ASP A 140 5.21 -24.26 -21.46
N VAL A 141 5.55 -25.45 -20.97
CA VAL A 141 5.62 -26.68 -21.75
C VAL A 141 4.23 -27.32 -21.79
N GLN A 142 3.66 -27.44 -22.99
CA GLN A 142 2.41 -28.18 -23.18
C GLN A 142 2.71 -29.67 -23.40
N THR A 143 2.22 -30.51 -22.50
CA THR A 143 2.37 -31.97 -22.55
C THR A 143 1.04 -32.60 -22.92
N GLN A 144 1.07 -33.54 -23.87
CA GLN A 144 -0.11 -34.24 -24.37
C GLN A 144 0.00 -35.72 -24.01
N SER A 145 -1.11 -36.33 -23.59
CA SER A 145 -1.18 -37.78 -23.37
C SER A 145 -1.25 -38.55 -24.69
N GLU A 146 -0.85 -39.82 -24.67
CA GLU A 146 -1.37 -40.78 -25.66
C GLU A 146 -2.89 -40.93 -25.46
N PRO A 147 -3.65 -41.33 -26.50
CA PRO A 147 -5.08 -41.53 -26.37
C PRO A 147 -5.41 -42.64 -25.34
N VAL A 148 -6.22 -42.30 -24.33
CA VAL A 148 -6.65 -43.19 -23.25
C VAL A 148 -8.09 -43.63 -23.50
N THR A 149 -8.37 -44.94 -23.44
CA THR A 149 -9.73 -45.45 -23.58
C THR A 149 -10.43 -45.42 -22.22
N LEU A 150 -11.52 -44.66 -22.11
CA LEU A 150 -12.32 -44.50 -20.89
C LEU A 150 -13.75 -44.97 -21.11
N SER A 151 -14.40 -45.46 -20.06
CA SER A 151 -15.85 -45.71 -20.04
C SER A 151 -16.62 -44.40 -19.82
N ALA A 152 -17.93 -44.41 -20.04
CA ALA A 152 -18.77 -43.30 -19.55
C ALA A 152 -18.93 -43.42 -18.03
N GLY A 153 -18.96 -42.28 -17.33
CA GLY A 153 -19.11 -42.19 -15.88
C GLY A 153 -17.82 -41.79 -15.15
N GLU A 154 -17.80 -42.00 -13.84
CA GLU A 154 -16.73 -41.56 -12.96
C GLU A 154 -15.48 -42.43 -13.02
N HIS A 155 -14.33 -41.78 -13.17
CA HIS A 155 -12.99 -42.38 -13.13
C HIS A 155 -12.20 -41.81 -11.96
N ARG A 156 -11.44 -42.64 -11.22
CA ARG A 156 -10.60 -42.15 -10.12
C ARG A 156 -9.49 -41.27 -10.68
N LEU A 157 -9.43 -40.03 -10.23
CA LEU A 157 -8.43 -39.05 -10.64
C LEU A 157 -7.43 -38.83 -9.51
N SER A 158 -6.15 -38.90 -9.86
CA SER A 158 -5.05 -38.39 -9.05
C SER A 158 -4.21 -37.46 -9.90
N PHE A 159 -3.97 -36.25 -9.39
CA PHE A 159 -3.22 -35.21 -10.07
C PHE A 159 -2.25 -34.59 -9.08
N ASP A 160 -0.97 -34.60 -9.41
CA ASP A 160 0.05 -33.98 -8.59
C ASP A 160 0.61 -32.76 -9.29
N TYR A 161 0.94 -31.76 -8.49
CA TYR A 161 1.50 -30.49 -8.91
C TYR A 161 2.67 -30.12 -7.99
N ASN A 162 3.73 -29.53 -8.53
CA ASN A 162 4.85 -29.01 -7.77
C ASN A 162 5.25 -27.64 -8.30
N GLN A 163 5.44 -26.70 -7.39
CA GLN A 163 5.85 -25.33 -7.64
C GLN A 163 7.17 -25.02 -6.94
N GLY A 164 8.15 -24.52 -7.69
CA GLY A 164 9.44 -24.05 -7.19
C GLY A 164 9.40 -22.57 -6.82
N ASN A 165 9.47 -21.67 -7.81
CA ASN A 165 9.44 -20.21 -7.63
C ASN A 165 8.77 -19.49 -8.81
N GLY A 166 8.51 -18.18 -8.68
CA GLY A 166 7.93 -17.37 -9.75
C GLY A 166 6.40 -17.41 -9.79
N GLY A 167 5.84 -17.42 -11.02
CA GLY A 167 4.40 -17.60 -11.25
C GLY A 167 3.93 -19.00 -10.84
N ALA A 168 2.61 -19.25 -10.85
CA ALA A 168 2.10 -20.61 -10.70
C ALA A 168 0.75 -20.72 -11.41
N TYR A 169 0.58 -21.69 -12.30
CA TYR A 169 -0.69 -21.91 -13.00
C TYR A 169 -0.83 -23.35 -13.46
N ILE A 170 -2.05 -23.77 -13.76
CA ILE A 170 -2.32 -25.08 -14.38
C ILE A 170 -3.48 -24.97 -15.38
N GLN A 171 -3.31 -25.55 -16.56
CA GLN A 171 -4.32 -25.60 -17.61
C GLN A 171 -4.45 -27.05 -18.07
N THR A 172 -5.57 -27.68 -17.73
CA THR A 172 -5.90 -29.05 -18.14
C THR A 172 -7.07 -29.05 -19.12
N GLU A 173 -6.81 -29.54 -20.32
CA GLU A 173 -7.79 -29.68 -21.39
C GLU A 173 -7.93 -31.15 -21.80
N TRP A 174 -9.04 -31.47 -22.44
CA TRP A 174 -9.31 -32.78 -23.00
C TRP A 174 -9.98 -32.69 -24.38
N SER A 175 -9.83 -33.75 -25.17
CA SER A 175 -10.64 -34.02 -26.35
C SER A 175 -11.10 -35.48 -26.32
N GLY A 176 -12.22 -35.79 -26.97
CA GLY A 176 -12.81 -37.14 -26.92
C GLY A 176 -14.07 -37.28 -27.76
N PRO A 177 -14.84 -38.38 -27.61
CA PRO A 177 -16.06 -38.60 -28.36
C PRO A 177 -17.06 -37.46 -28.23
N GLY A 178 -17.27 -36.71 -29.32
CA GLY A 178 -18.17 -35.55 -29.34
C GLY A 178 -17.67 -34.32 -28.59
N ILE A 179 -16.38 -34.29 -28.22
CA ILE A 179 -15.74 -33.19 -27.48
C ILE A 179 -14.52 -32.71 -28.26
N ASP A 180 -14.62 -31.52 -28.86
CA ASP A 180 -13.46 -30.78 -29.34
C ASP A 180 -12.57 -30.36 -28.16
N ARG A 181 -11.27 -30.16 -28.43
CA ARG A 181 -10.28 -29.76 -27.41
C ARG A 181 -10.78 -28.54 -26.65
N ARG A 182 -10.97 -28.70 -25.33
CA ARG A 182 -11.44 -27.65 -24.41
C ARG A 182 -10.99 -27.94 -22.98
N PRO A 183 -11.05 -26.96 -22.06
CA PRO A 183 -10.81 -27.18 -20.65
C PRO A 183 -11.69 -28.30 -20.07
N VAL A 184 -11.14 -29.08 -19.14
CA VAL A 184 -11.95 -29.99 -18.32
C VAL A 184 -12.92 -29.14 -17.50
N PRO A 185 -14.24 -29.34 -17.64
CA PRO A 185 -15.21 -28.50 -16.94
C PRO A 185 -15.21 -28.82 -15.45
N ASP A 186 -15.31 -27.80 -14.60
CA ASP A 186 -15.37 -27.95 -13.13
C ASP A 186 -16.49 -28.91 -12.68
N SER A 187 -17.60 -28.95 -13.44
CA SER A 187 -18.73 -29.85 -13.19
C SER A 187 -18.43 -31.33 -13.40
N ALA A 188 -17.29 -31.68 -14.00
CA ALA A 188 -16.84 -33.07 -14.16
C ALA A 188 -15.93 -33.52 -13.00
N LEU A 189 -15.64 -32.66 -12.03
CA LEU A 189 -14.77 -32.98 -10.90
C LEU A 189 -15.62 -33.23 -9.64
N HIS A 190 -15.44 -34.40 -9.02
CA HIS A 190 -16.16 -34.76 -7.80
C HIS A 190 -15.21 -35.19 -6.69
N LEU A 191 -15.60 -34.93 -5.44
CA LEU A 191 -14.80 -35.32 -4.28
C LEU A 191 -14.64 -36.84 -4.22
N PRO A 192 -13.52 -37.34 -3.65
CA PRO A 192 -13.32 -38.77 -3.51
C PRO A 192 -14.37 -39.40 -2.58
N ASP A 193 -14.75 -40.64 -2.88
CA ASP A 193 -15.74 -41.40 -2.09
C ASP A 193 -15.41 -41.39 -0.59
N GLY A 194 -16.41 -41.07 0.22
CA GLY A 194 -16.29 -41.07 1.68
C GLY A 194 -15.48 -39.91 2.27
N TYR A 195 -15.01 -38.97 1.45
CA TYR A 195 -14.36 -37.75 1.97
C TYR A 195 -15.39 -36.72 2.42
N ALA A 196 -15.47 -36.52 3.73
CA ALA A 196 -16.20 -35.44 4.37
C ALA A 196 -15.29 -34.82 5.44
N PRO A 197 -14.61 -33.69 5.17
CA PRO A 197 -13.74 -33.06 6.15
C PRO A 197 -14.55 -32.63 7.38
N LEU A 198 -14.00 -32.83 8.57
CA LEU A 198 -14.65 -32.37 9.80
C LEU A 198 -14.67 -30.84 9.83
N ASP A 199 -15.87 -30.26 9.95
CA ASP A 199 -16.04 -28.84 10.17
C ASP A 199 -15.98 -28.56 11.68
N LEU A 200 -14.82 -28.09 12.14
CA LEU A 200 -14.55 -27.81 13.55
C LEU A 200 -14.50 -26.31 13.78
N HIS A 201 -15.17 -25.86 14.84
CA HIS A 201 -15.07 -24.48 15.28
C HIS A 201 -13.70 -24.20 15.90
N SER A 202 -13.01 -23.20 15.36
CA SER A 202 -11.69 -22.80 15.80
C SER A 202 -11.62 -21.30 16.07
N THR A 203 -10.82 -20.87 17.04
CA THR A 203 -10.65 -19.46 17.42
C THR A 203 -9.19 -19.10 17.63
N VAL A 204 -8.81 -17.84 17.42
CA VAL A 204 -7.53 -17.27 17.85
C VAL A 204 -7.77 -16.18 18.87
N ASP A 205 -6.99 -16.18 19.95
CA ASP A 205 -7.14 -15.20 21.03
C ASP A 205 -6.69 -13.79 20.64
N THR A 206 -7.01 -12.81 21.49
CA THR A 206 -6.67 -11.40 21.26
C THR A 206 -5.17 -11.12 21.16
N SER A 207 -4.32 -12.01 21.69
CA SER A 207 -2.87 -11.88 21.59
C SER A 207 -2.33 -12.33 20.23
N GLY A 208 -3.13 -13.08 19.46
CA GLY A 208 -2.70 -13.74 18.23
C GLY A 208 -1.76 -14.92 18.47
N ARG A 209 -1.50 -15.34 19.71
CA ARG A 209 -0.50 -16.38 20.02
C ARG A 209 -1.10 -17.72 20.40
N LYS A 210 -2.43 -17.82 20.55
CA LYS A 210 -3.10 -19.07 20.87
C LYS A 210 -4.25 -19.31 19.92
N ALA A 211 -4.20 -20.45 19.25
CA ALA A 211 -5.30 -20.99 18.48
C ALA A 211 -5.96 -22.13 19.25
N VAL A 212 -7.28 -22.22 19.22
CA VAL A 212 -8.06 -23.24 19.92
C VAL A 212 -8.99 -23.92 18.95
N VAL A 213 -8.98 -25.25 18.91
CA VAL A 213 -9.89 -26.09 18.13
C VAL A 213 -10.87 -26.77 19.08
N GLN A 214 -12.16 -26.64 18.82
CA GLN A 214 -13.21 -27.38 19.52
C GLN A 214 -13.36 -28.78 18.92
N LEU A 215 -12.98 -29.82 19.67
CA LEU A 215 -13.09 -31.21 19.24
C LEU A 215 -14.48 -31.79 19.58
N PRO A 216 -14.91 -32.86 18.87
CA PRO A 216 -16.21 -33.51 19.10
C PRO A 216 -16.31 -34.28 20.43
N GLY A 217 -15.22 -34.40 21.18
CA GLY A 217 -15.18 -35.06 22.48
C GLY A 217 -13.89 -34.75 23.24
N GLN A 218 -13.85 -35.15 24.52
CA GLN A 218 -12.67 -34.96 25.37
C GLN A 218 -11.48 -35.81 24.92
N VAL A 219 -10.27 -35.29 25.12
CA VAL A 219 -9.01 -35.99 24.80
C VAL A 219 -8.32 -36.44 26.09
N ASP A 220 -8.18 -37.75 26.26
CA ASP A 220 -7.59 -38.36 27.46
C ASP A 220 -6.07 -38.28 27.52
N ALA A 221 -5.40 -38.33 26.38
CA ALA A 221 -3.96 -38.15 26.27
C ALA A 221 -3.61 -37.65 24.86
N LEU A 222 -2.62 -36.76 24.76
CA LEU A 222 -2.10 -36.29 23.48
C LEU A 222 -1.00 -37.24 22.99
N PRO A 223 -1.04 -37.71 21.73
CA PRO A 223 0.06 -38.47 21.13
C PRO A 223 1.37 -37.68 21.09
N ALA A 224 2.50 -38.36 21.29
CA ALA A 224 3.82 -37.71 21.39
C ALA A 224 4.24 -36.97 20.11
N ASP A 225 3.87 -37.50 18.94
CA ASP A 225 4.22 -36.96 17.62
C ASP A 225 3.10 -36.12 16.99
N LEU A 226 2.05 -35.77 17.76
CA LEU A 226 0.86 -35.08 17.23
C LEU A 226 1.20 -33.78 16.47
N THR A 227 2.22 -33.03 16.91
CA THR A 227 2.63 -31.77 16.28
C THR A 227 3.16 -31.93 14.86
N LYS A 228 3.64 -33.11 14.46
CA LYS A 228 4.08 -33.39 13.07
C LYS A 228 2.91 -33.52 12.11
N HIS A 229 1.75 -33.86 12.65
CA HIS A 229 0.50 -34.10 11.94
C HIS A 229 -0.46 -32.92 12.00
N LEU A 230 -0.10 -31.88 12.76
CA LEU A 230 -0.82 -30.63 12.88
C LEU A 230 -0.09 -29.50 12.17
N SER A 231 -0.87 -28.56 11.65
CA SER A 231 -0.37 -27.34 11.04
C SER A 231 -1.22 -26.17 11.48
N VAL A 232 -0.57 -25.05 11.77
CA VAL A 232 -1.22 -23.75 11.95
C VAL A 232 -0.57 -22.78 10.98
N ILE A 233 -1.34 -22.26 10.03
CA ILE A 233 -0.91 -21.25 9.08
C ILE A 233 -1.64 -19.96 9.44
N ALA A 234 -0.94 -18.99 10.02
CA ALA A 234 -1.48 -17.71 10.43
C ALA A 234 -0.95 -16.60 9.53
N GLY A 235 -1.83 -15.93 8.77
CA GLY A 235 -1.43 -14.88 7.82
C GLY A 235 -0.38 -15.37 6.80
N GLY A 236 -0.54 -16.60 6.33
CA GLY A 236 0.41 -17.23 5.41
C GLY A 236 1.72 -17.70 6.06
N ARG A 237 1.86 -17.70 7.40
CA ARG A 237 3.05 -18.22 8.08
C ARG A 237 2.73 -19.46 8.90
N ARG A 238 3.54 -20.51 8.75
CA ARG A 238 3.44 -21.71 9.57
C ARG A 238 4.00 -21.45 10.97
N TRP A 239 3.24 -21.79 12.01
CA TRP A 239 3.75 -21.83 13.38
C TRP A 239 4.51 -23.14 13.66
N SER A 240 5.37 -23.10 14.67
CA SER A 240 5.91 -24.28 15.36
C SER A 240 5.25 -24.44 16.73
N PRO A 241 3.94 -24.72 16.81
CA PRO A 241 3.21 -24.58 18.06
C PRO A 241 3.49 -25.71 19.04
N THR A 242 3.41 -25.38 20.33
CA THR A 242 3.16 -26.40 21.37
C THR A 242 1.68 -26.72 21.43
N VAL A 243 1.33 -28.00 21.66
CA VAL A 243 -0.06 -28.47 21.67
C VAL A 243 -0.41 -29.01 23.06
N THR A 244 -1.52 -28.53 23.61
CA THR A 244 -2.06 -28.95 24.92
C THR A 244 -3.58 -29.09 24.85
N THR A 245 -4.20 -29.66 25.88
CA THR A 245 -5.66 -29.54 26.08
C THR A 245 -5.95 -28.42 27.07
N ASP A 246 -7.07 -27.73 26.91
CA ASP A 246 -7.50 -26.74 27.90
C ASP A 246 -7.77 -27.48 29.24
N PRO A 247 -7.13 -27.06 30.36
CA PRO A 247 -7.30 -27.73 31.65
C PRO A 247 -8.73 -27.63 32.19
N ALA A 248 -9.51 -26.63 31.78
CA ALA A 248 -10.91 -26.47 32.17
C ALA A 248 -11.88 -27.26 31.27
N ASP A 249 -11.48 -27.54 30.02
CA ASP A 249 -12.28 -28.28 29.05
C ASP A 249 -11.40 -29.09 28.10
N ARG A 250 -11.26 -30.38 28.41
CA ARG A 250 -10.39 -31.30 27.66
C ARG A 250 -10.90 -31.62 26.24
N SER A 251 -12.05 -31.08 25.82
CA SER A 251 -12.50 -31.12 24.43
C SER A 251 -11.90 -29.99 23.58
N ARG A 252 -11.16 -29.06 24.18
CA ARG A 252 -10.51 -27.94 23.49
C ARG A 252 -9.01 -28.22 23.34
N LEU A 253 -8.56 -28.30 22.10
CA LEU A 253 -7.14 -28.42 21.75
C LEU A 253 -6.54 -27.02 21.62
N VAL A 254 -5.50 -26.71 22.39
CA VAL A 254 -4.86 -25.40 22.43
C VAL A 254 -3.49 -25.49 21.77
N LEU A 255 -3.30 -24.77 20.67
CA LEU A 255 -2.05 -24.63 19.93
C LEU A 255 -1.45 -23.25 20.26
N SER A 256 -0.35 -23.24 21.01
CA SER A 256 0.33 -22.01 21.41
C SER A 256 1.57 -21.79 20.55
N ALA A 257 1.63 -20.65 19.88
CA ALA A 257 2.74 -20.22 19.03
C ALA A 257 4.05 -20.17 19.83
N ALA A 258 5.15 -20.68 19.25
CA ALA A 258 6.49 -20.59 19.84
C ALA A 258 6.92 -19.13 20.02
N ALA A 259 7.97 -18.87 20.80
CA ALA A 259 8.50 -17.52 20.98
C ALA A 259 9.01 -16.91 19.66
N THR A 260 9.50 -17.75 18.75
CA THR A 260 9.98 -17.38 17.40
C THR A 260 8.86 -17.19 16.38
N ASP A 261 7.66 -17.69 16.66
CA ASP A 261 6.52 -17.52 15.76
C ASP A 261 5.99 -16.09 15.84
N THR A 262 5.67 -15.53 14.67
CA THR A 262 4.93 -14.28 14.59
C THR A 262 3.49 -14.53 15.05
N PRO A 263 2.93 -13.71 15.95
CA PRO A 263 1.51 -13.81 16.29
C PRO A 263 0.64 -13.69 15.03
N ALA A 264 -0.55 -14.31 15.05
CA ALA A 264 -1.56 -14.10 14.03
C ALA A 264 -1.92 -12.61 14.00
N ALA A 265 -1.77 -11.99 12.83
CA ALA A 265 -2.18 -10.62 12.63
C ALA A 265 -3.68 -10.49 12.79
N MET A 266 -4.14 -9.33 13.25
CA MET A 266 -5.56 -9.00 13.27
C MET A 266 -6.13 -9.19 11.86
N LYS A 267 -7.35 -9.76 11.79
CA LYS A 267 -8.08 -10.01 10.54
C LYS A 267 -7.42 -10.97 9.53
N SER A 268 -6.21 -11.46 9.76
CA SER A 268 -5.59 -12.46 8.87
C SER A 268 -6.30 -13.81 8.99
N GLU A 269 -6.37 -14.56 7.89
CA GLU A 269 -6.79 -15.96 7.93
C GLU A 269 -5.84 -16.77 8.82
N VAL A 270 -6.40 -17.61 9.70
CA VAL A 270 -5.65 -18.60 10.47
C VAL A 270 -6.24 -19.98 10.22
N ARG A 271 -5.50 -20.81 9.48
CA ARG A 271 -5.90 -22.18 9.14
C ARG A 271 -5.25 -23.17 10.09
N ILE A 272 -6.04 -24.06 10.66
CA ILE A 272 -5.59 -25.15 11.54
C ILE A 272 -5.98 -26.46 10.90
N SER A 273 -4.99 -27.33 10.66
CA SER A 273 -5.16 -28.57 9.92
C SER A 273 -4.59 -29.76 10.66
N TYR A 274 -5.21 -30.92 10.48
CA TYR A 274 -4.75 -32.23 10.94
C TYR A 274 -4.90 -33.26 9.83
N ASP A 275 -3.83 -34.01 9.56
CA ASP A 275 -3.78 -34.99 8.46
C ASP A 275 -4.47 -36.34 8.74
N GLY A 276 -5.01 -36.54 9.95
CA GLY A 276 -5.66 -37.78 10.36
C GLY A 276 -4.72 -38.90 10.82
N GLN A 277 -3.39 -38.73 10.72
CA GLN A 277 -2.40 -39.80 10.94
C GLN A 277 -1.71 -39.74 12.30
N GLY A 278 -1.84 -38.65 13.05
CA GLY A 278 -1.19 -38.46 14.35
C GLY A 278 -1.79 -39.20 15.54
N GLY A 279 -2.73 -40.13 15.34
CA GLY A 279 -3.30 -40.97 16.40
C GLY A 279 -4.21 -40.25 17.41
N LEU A 280 -4.65 -39.02 17.11
CA LEU A 280 -5.51 -38.23 17.99
C LEU A 280 -6.87 -38.91 18.16
N THR A 281 -7.22 -39.26 19.40
CA THR A 281 -8.49 -39.93 19.75
C THR A 281 -9.26 -39.08 20.77
N THR A 282 -10.56 -38.93 20.53
CA THR A 282 -11.50 -38.27 21.44
C THR A 282 -12.42 -39.30 22.09
N ALA A 283 -13.20 -38.89 23.08
CA ALA A 283 -14.29 -39.72 23.63
C ALA A 283 -15.33 -40.17 22.58
N ALA A 284 -15.39 -39.51 21.41
CA ALA A 284 -16.23 -39.90 20.28
C ALA A 284 -15.55 -40.89 19.30
N GLY A 285 -14.27 -41.24 19.54
CA GLY A 285 -13.47 -42.11 18.68
C GLY A 285 -12.27 -41.41 18.05
N PRO A 286 -11.53 -42.11 17.16
CA PRO A 286 -10.42 -41.54 16.40
C PRO A 286 -10.84 -40.32 15.59
N LEU A 287 -10.03 -39.27 15.60
CA LEU A 287 -10.31 -38.05 14.85
C LEU A 287 -9.86 -38.22 13.39
N GLY A 288 -10.77 -37.93 12.44
CA GLY A 288 -10.45 -37.87 11.02
C GLY A 288 -9.70 -36.60 10.61
N VAL A 289 -9.43 -36.45 9.31
CA VAL A 289 -8.84 -35.24 8.71
C VAL A 289 -9.73 -34.03 9.00
N PHE A 290 -9.11 -32.91 9.37
CA PHE A 290 -9.79 -31.62 9.42
C PHE A 290 -8.88 -30.49 8.94
N SER A 291 -9.52 -29.44 8.43
CA SER A 291 -8.88 -28.19 8.05
C SER A 291 -9.90 -27.10 8.31
N SER A 292 -9.67 -26.29 9.34
CA SER A 292 -10.61 -25.27 9.80
C SER A 292 -9.98 -23.88 9.70
N VAL A 293 -10.76 -22.90 9.27
CA VAL A 293 -10.38 -21.49 9.35
C VAL A 293 -10.91 -20.94 10.67
N ALA A 294 -10.00 -20.48 11.53
CA ALA A 294 -10.34 -19.99 12.84
C ALA A 294 -10.95 -18.58 12.79
N GLN A 295 -11.95 -18.33 13.63
CA GLN A 295 -12.36 -16.97 13.97
C GLN A 295 -11.19 -16.28 14.67
N ASN A 296 -10.65 -15.23 14.05
CA ASN A 296 -9.47 -14.55 14.54
C ASN A 296 -9.82 -13.28 15.32
N ASP A 297 -9.75 -13.34 16.66
CA ASP A 297 -10.01 -12.20 17.54
C ASP A 297 -8.72 -11.42 17.88
N SER A 298 -7.58 -11.72 17.24
CA SER A 298 -6.30 -11.05 17.46
C SER A 298 -6.40 -9.54 17.24
N THR A 299 -5.73 -8.78 18.10
CA THR A 299 -5.49 -7.34 17.93
C THR A 299 -4.04 -7.03 17.60
N TRP A 300 -3.20 -8.06 17.39
CA TRP A 300 -1.78 -7.88 17.09
C TRP A 300 -1.59 -7.47 15.62
N TYR A 301 -0.64 -6.59 15.36
CA TYR A 301 -0.17 -6.28 14.01
C TYR A 301 1.32 -5.96 14.07
N PHE A 302 2.01 -6.14 12.95
CA PHE A 302 3.41 -5.75 12.82
C PHE A 302 3.47 -4.22 12.85
N ALA A 303 4.25 -3.64 13.77
CA ALA A 303 4.14 -2.23 14.08
C ALA A 303 5.48 -1.61 14.43
N THR A 304 5.64 -0.34 14.08
CA THR A 304 6.75 0.48 14.58
C THR A 304 6.55 0.83 16.05
N LYS A 305 7.63 1.29 16.70
CA LYS A 305 7.58 1.76 18.10
C LYS A 305 6.66 2.96 18.34
N TRP A 306 6.26 3.71 17.30
CA TRP A 306 5.41 4.90 17.40
C TRP A 306 3.92 4.58 17.34
N ALA A 307 3.53 3.39 16.87
CA ALA A 307 2.12 3.00 16.76
C ALA A 307 1.39 3.10 18.11
N LYS A 308 2.06 2.76 19.21
CA LYS A 308 1.51 2.85 20.57
C LYS A 308 1.23 4.28 21.05
N ASP A 309 1.82 5.28 20.41
CA ASP A 309 1.64 6.69 20.77
C ASP A 309 0.43 7.30 20.05
N VAL A 310 -0.24 6.53 19.18
CA VAL A 310 -1.41 6.94 18.41
C VAL A 310 -2.70 6.64 19.18
N SER A 311 -3.62 7.60 19.17
CA SER A 311 -4.97 7.46 19.69
C SER A 311 -5.95 8.36 18.91
N PRO A 312 -7.27 8.13 19.05
CA PRO A 312 -8.28 9.01 18.47
C PRO A 312 -8.16 10.50 18.82
N SER A 313 -7.50 10.84 19.93
CA SER A 313 -7.35 12.23 20.39
C SER A 313 -6.06 12.92 19.94
N ASN A 314 -5.11 12.20 19.35
CA ASN A 314 -3.80 12.75 18.97
C ASN A 314 -3.27 12.19 17.63
N ALA A 315 -4.14 11.68 16.76
CA ALA A 315 -3.76 11.26 15.41
C ALA A 315 -3.28 12.47 14.59
N LEU A 316 -1.97 12.58 14.40
CA LEU A 316 -1.28 13.66 13.67
C LEU A 316 -1.85 15.06 14.02
N PRO A 317 -1.61 15.55 15.25
CA PRO A 317 -2.31 16.71 15.81
C PRO A 317 -1.77 18.05 15.33
N ASP A 318 -0.65 18.05 14.61
CA ASP A 318 0.02 19.26 14.17
C ASP A 318 -0.66 19.93 12.97
N TYR A 319 -0.35 21.21 12.77
CA TYR A 319 -0.86 21.95 11.63
C TYR A 319 -0.27 21.43 10.30
N PRO A 320 -1.11 21.05 9.32
CA PRO A 320 -0.67 20.29 8.15
C PRO A 320 0.01 21.12 7.06
N ARG A 321 -0.02 22.46 7.10
CA ARG A 321 0.57 23.34 6.06
C ARG A 321 1.69 24.25 6.57
N PRO A 322 2.91 23.74 6.82
CA PRO A 322 4.02 24.54 7.37
C PRO A 322 4.39 25.79 6.56
N GLN A 323 4.12 25.81 5.24
CA GLN A 323 4.37 26.97 4.37
C GLN A 323 3.21 27.97 4.27
N GLN A 324 2.09 27.72 4.94
CA GLN A 324 0.93 28.61 4.95
C GLN A 324 0.18 28.49 6.29
N THR A 325 0.88 28.84 7.36
CA THR A 325 0.41 28.74 8.75
C THR A 325 -0.65 29.78 9.07
N ARG A 326 -1.71 29.30 9.73
CA ARG A 326 -2.82 30.09 10.28
C ARG A 326 -2.97 29.75 11.75
N THR A 327 -3.34 30.74 12.55
CA THR A 327 -3.52 30.54 14.00
C THR A 327 -4.86 29.92 14.35
N GLN A 328 -5.92 30.23 13.57
CA GLN A 328 -7.24 29.65 13.74
C GLN A 328 -7.41 28.47 12.78
N TRP A 329 -7.58 27.28 13.34
CA TRP A 329 -7.86 26.06 12.61
C TRP A 329 -8.40 25.00 13.58
N ALA A 330 -8.95 23.92 13.05
CA ALA A 330 -9.36 22.77 13.85
C ALA A 330 -9.04 21.46 13.12
N ASN A 331 -8.32 20.57 13.80
CA ASN A 331 -8.03 19.24 13.29
C ASN A 331 -9.29 18.36 13.34
N LEU A 332 -9.60 17.68 12.24
CA LEU A 332 -10.71 16.72 12.14
C LEU A 332 -10.24 15.26 12.09
N ASN A 333 -8.96 14.98 12.30
CA ASN A 333 -8.45 13.63 12.55
C ASN A 333 -9.07 13.04 13.84
N GLY A 334 -8.93 11.73 14.00
CA GLY A 334 -9.53 10.95 15.08
C GLY A 334 -10.59 9.98 14.56
N THR A 335 -11.47 9.49 15.43
CA THR A 335 -12.48 8.50 15.03
C THR A 335 -13.58 9.11 14.17
N TRP A 336 -13.76 8.56 12.98
CA TRP A 336 -14.91 8.77 12.10
C TRP A 336 -15.79 7.51 12.12
N GLN A 337 -17.04 7.64 11.69
CA GLN A 337 -17.87 6.49 11.34
C GLN A 337 -17.47 6.01 9.94
N PHE A 338 -17.55 4.70 9.71
CA PHE A 338 -17.09 4.05 8.48
C PHE A 338 -18.05 2.96 8.02
N GLN A 339 -18.16 2.75 6.72
CA GLN A 339 -18.86 1.60 6.14
C GLN A 339 -18.43 1.39 4.68
N GLY A 340 -18.06 0.15 4.31
CA GLY A 340 -17.96 -0.26 2.91
C GLY A 340 -19.32 -0.22 2.22
N THR A 341 -19.35 0.17 0.94
CA THR A 341 -20.58 0.36 0.17
C THR A 341 -20.40 -0.14 -1.28
N THR A 342 -21.41 0.08 -2.12
CA THR A 342 -21.31 -0.12 -3.58
C THR A 342 -21.58 1.20 -4.32
N GLN A 343 -21.26 1.24 -5.61
CA GLN A 343 -21.44 2.40 -6.48
C GLN A 343 -22.88 2.93 -6.46
N ASP A 344 -23.89 2.08 -6.58
CA ASP A 344 -25.29 2.50 -6.74
C ASP A 344 -26.05 2.63 -5.41
N ALA A 345 -25.40 2.34 -4.29
CA ALA A 345 -26.02 2.49 -2.98
C ALA A 345 -26.37 3.96 -2.68
N ALA A 346 -27.61 4.18 -2.23
CA ALA A 346 -28.05 5.49 -1.78
C ALA A 346 -27.28 5.94 -0.53
N LEU A 347 -27.03 7.25 -0.42
CA LEU A 347 -26.38 7.80 0.77
C LEU A 347 -27.24 7.56 2.02
N PRO A 348 -26.66 7.04 3.12
CA PRO A 348 -27.39 6.78 4.34
C PRO A 348 -27.85 8.09 4.98
N LYS A 349 -29.04 8.07 5.60
CA LYS A 349 -29.58 9.20 6.38
C LYS A 349 -29.20 9.17 7.85
N GLY A 350 -28.48 8.13 8.29
CA GLY A 350 -28.21 7.83 9.69
C GLY A 350 -26.72 7.60 9.98
N ARG A 351 -26.44 6.88 11.06
CA ARG A 351 -25.07 6.51 11.43
C ARG A 351 -24.57 5.37 10.53
N LEU A 352 -23.27 5.38 10.23
CA LEU A 352 -22.61 4.26 9.58
C LEU A 352 -22.34 3.16 10.62
N SER A 353 -22.19 1.91 10.16
CA SER A 353 -22.11 0.72 11.01
C SER A 353 -20.78 0.59 11.77
N GLY A 354 -19.68 1.04 11.16
CA GLY A 354 -18.31 0.89 11.67
C GLY A 354 -17.65 2.20 12.09
N LYS A 355 -16.36 2.10 12.39
CA LYS A 355 -15.49 3.21 12.77
C LYS A 355 -14.15 3.08 12.07
N ILE A 356 -13.51 4.22 11.84
CA ILE A 356 -12.15 4.30 11.30
C ILE A 356 -11.38 5.42 11.99
N LEU A 357 -10.09 5.23 12.23
CA LEU A 357 -9.20 6.27 12.72
C LEU A 357 -8.59 7.05 11.54
N VAL A 358 -9.08 8.28 11.32
CA VAL A 358 -8.54 9.18 10.30
C VAL A 358 -7.30 9.89 10.87
N PRO A 359 -6.20 10.03 10.09
CA PRO A 359 -6.14 9.84 8.65
C PRO A 359 -5.37 8.59 8.22
N TYR A 360 -5.57 7.44 8.88
CA TYR A 360 -4.92 6.21 8.43
C TYR A 360 -5.80 5.53 7.36
N PRO A 361 -5.22 5.01 6.26
CA PRO A 361 -5.94 4.30 5.19
C PRO A 361 -6.79 3.14 5.73
N MET A 362 -7.86 2.76 5.04
CA MET A 362 -8.74 1.69 5.53
C MET A 362 -8.03 0.33 5.64
N GLU A 363 -7.03 0.09 4.80
CA GLU A 363 -6.18 -1.12 4.82
C GLU A 363 -5.20 -1.11 6.00
N ALA A 364 -4.87 0.06 6.55
CA ALA A 364 -3.86 0.18 7.59
C ALA A 364 -4.37 -0.37 8.94
N PRO A 365 -3.56 -1.17 9.68
CA PRO A 365 -3.94 -1.63 11.01
C PRO A 365 -4.32 -0.51 11.99
N LEU A 366 -3.62 0.63 11.95
CA LEU A 366 -3.93 1.80 12.81
C LEU A 366 -5.32 2.39 12.56
N SER A 367 -5.89 2.19 11.38
CA SER A 367 -7.24 2.66 11.06
C SER A 367 -8.31 1.91 11.87
N GLY A 368 -8.00 0.67 12.29
CA GLY A 368 -8.91 -0.26 12.93
C GLY A 368 -9.87 -0.98 11.97
N VAL A 369 -9.80 -0.69 10.67
CA VAL A 369 -10.57 -1.38 9.63
C VAL A 369 -9.77 -2.59 9.11
N ALA A 370 -8.55 -2.36 8.60
CA ALA A 370 -7.64 -3.36 8.05
C ALA A 370 -8.26 -4.22 6.93
N GLU A 371 -9.09 -3.60 6.09
CA GLU A 371 -9.83 -4.22 5.00
C GLU A 371 -9.91 -3.25 3.82
N HIS A 372 -9.88 -3.77 2.59
CA HIS A 372 -10.06 -2.98 1.38
C HIS A 372 -11.53 -2.97 0.93
N HIS A 373 -12.01 -1.81 0.49
CA HIS A 373 -13.32 -1.66 -0.14
C HIS A 373 -13.25 -0.71 -1.33
N ASP A 374 -13.60 -1.20 -2.53
CA ASP A 374 -13.62 -0.39 -3.75
C ASP A 374 -14.48 0.88 -3.63
N TRP A 375 -15.52 0.83 -2.79
CA TRP A 375 -16.35 1.97 -2.42
C TRP A 375 -16.55 2.03 -0.91
N SER A 376 -16.39 3.21 -0.33
CA SER A 376 -16.50 3.40 1.12
C SER A 376 -17.18 4.73 1.49
N LEU A 377 -17.77 4.75 2.69
CA LEU A 377 -18.40 5.91 3.29
C LEU A 377 -17.69 6.29 4.59
N TYR A 378 -17.40 7.58 4.74
CA TYR A 378 -16.83 8.17 5.95
C TYR A 378 -17.79 9.23 6.48
N GLN A 379 -18.04 9.28 7.78
CA GLN A 379 -18.91 10.30 8.36
C GLN A 379 -18.39 10.80 9.71
N ARG A 380 -18.38 12.13 9.90
CA ARG A 380 -18.04 12.76 11.17
C ARG A 380 -18.92 13.97 11.45
N THR A 381 -19.14 14.23 12.73
CA THR A 381 -19.73 15.48 13.20
C THR A 381 -18.67 16.44 13.69
N PHE A 382 -18.90 17.74 13.50
CA PHE A 382 -18.05 18.81 14.00
C PHE A 382 -18.87 20.03 14.38
N LYS A 383 -18.27 20.95 15.14
CA LYS A 383 -18.86 22.25 15.47
C LYS A 383 -18.01 23.35 14.88
N VAL A 384 -18.66 24.37 14.31
CA VAL A 384 -17.98 25.61 13.92
C VAL A 384 -17.77 26.46 15.19
N PRO A 385 -16.52 26.80 15.55
CA PRO A 385 -16.27 27.63 16.72
C PRO A 385 -16.92 29.02 16.58
N ALA A 386 -17.66 29.47 17.60
CA ALA A 386 -18.43 30.71 17.54
C ALA A 386 -17.57 31.97 17.27
N GLY A 387 -16.31 31.96 17.71
CA GLY A 387 -15.36 33.06 17.50
C GLY A 387 -14.81 33.18 16.07
N TRP A 388 -15.11 32.22 15.18
CA TRP A 388 -14.57 32.21 13.81
C TRP A 388 -15.32 33.11 12.83
N ARG A 389 -16.47 33.67 13.21
CA ARG A 389 -17.26 34.63 12.40
C ARG A 389 -17.61 34.15 10.98
N VAL A 390 -17.78 32.84 10.80
CA VAL A 390 -18.20 32.23 9.52
C VAL A 390 -19.56 32.81 9.09
N GLY A 391 -19.67 33.23 7.84
CA GLY A 391 -20.83 33.92 7.27
C GLY A 391 -20.96 35.40 7.70
N SER A 392 -19.97 35.95 8.39
CA SER A 392 -19.93 37.34 8.88
C SER A 392 -18.53 37.95 8.72
N GLY A 393 -18.02 37.90 7.49
CA GLY A 393 -16.70 38.37 7.08
C GLY A 393 -15.66 37.27 6.92
N ASN A 394 -15.93 36.05 7.39
CA ASN A 394 -15.12 34.87 7.13
C ASN A 394 -15.92 33.78 6.40
N ARG A 395 -15.23 33.05 5.54
CA ARG A 395 -15.62 31.78 4.92
C ARG A 395 -15.04 30.63 5.74
N LEU A 396 -15.56 29.42 5.54
CA LEU A 396 -15.09 28.21 6.20
C LEU A 396 -14.61 27.21 5.16
N HIS A 397 -13.32 26.93 5.18
CA HIS A 397 -12.69 25.92 4.35
C HIS A 397 -12.60 24.59 5.11
N LEU A 398 -13.03 23.52 4.46
CA LEU A 398 -12.77 22.14 4.83
C LEU A 398 -11.68 21.61 3.88
N ASN A 399 -10.54 21.26 4.45
CA ASN A 399 -9.34 20.90 3.69
C ASN A 399 -8.99 19.43 3.93
N PHE A 400 -8.48 18.79 2.88
CA PHE A 400 -7.98 17.42 2.88
C PHE A 400 -6.54 17.43 2.38
N GLY A 401 -5.63 16.75 3.08
CA GLY A 401 -4.25 16.62 2.63
C GLY A 401 -4.11 15.70 1.41
N ALA A 402 -4.90 14.62 1.39
CA ALA A 402 -5.09 13.69 0.29
C ALA A 402 -6.22 12.73 0.65
N VAL A 403 -6.95 12.25 -0.36
CA VAL A 403 -7.96 11.21 -0.25
C VAL A 403 -7.80 10.30 -1.46
N ASP A 404 -7.41 9.05 -1.27
CA ASP A 404 -7.22 8.12 -2.38
C ASP A 404 -8.54 7.35 -2.67
N TYR A 405 -9.10 7.34 -3.88
CA TYR A 405 -8.70 8.09 -5.08
C TYR A 405 -9.71 9.15 -5.52
N GLU A 406 -11.00 8.80 -5.56
CA GLU A 406 -12.06 9.71 -6.02
C GLU A 406 -13.08 9.96 -4.89
N ALA A 407 -13.31 11.23 -4.54
CA ALA A 407 -14.08 11.61 -3.36
C ALA A 407 -15.22 12.58 -3.67
N TRP A 408 -16.43 12.25 -3.20
CA TRP A 408 -17.58 13.17 -3.15
C TRP A 408 -17.81 13.60 -1.71
N VAL A 409 -17.76 14.91 -1.46
CA VAL A 409 -17.87 15.49 -0.11
C VAL A 409 -19.23 16.14 0.07
N TYR A 410 -19.93 15.76 1.13
CA TYR A 410 -21.23 16.30 1.52
C TYR A 410 -21.15 16.93 2.91
N VAL A 411 -21.69 18.14 3.05
CA VAL A 411 -21.89 18.78 4.36
C VAL A 411 -23.38 19.02 4.56
N ASN A 412 -23.93 18.49 5.65
CA ASN A 412 -25.36 18.52 5.96
C ASN A 412 -26.25 18.06 4.79
N GLY A 413 -25.80 17.04 4.06
CA GLY A 413 -26.51 16.47 2.91
C GLY A 413 -26.37 17.24 1.59
N LYS A 414 -25.69 18.40 1.58
CA LYS A 414 -25.37 19.13 0.35
C LYS A 414 -23.98 18.73 -0.14
N GLN A 415 -23.85 18.34 -1.40
CA GLN A 415 -22.53 18.13 -2.01
C GLN A 415 -21.80 19.46 -2.12
N VAL A 416 -20.58 19.53 -1.57
CA VAL A 416 -19.76 20.74 -1.53
C VAL A 416 -18.48 20.64 -2.37
N ALA A 417 -18.02 19.41 -2.65
CA ALA A 417 -16.87 19.17 -3.52
C ALA A 417 -16.94 17.78 -4.16
N HIS A 418 -16.21 17.64 -5.25
CA HIS A 418 -15.79 16.39 -5.88
C HIS A 418 -14.31 16.53 -6.23
N HIS A 419 -13.52 15.50 -5.95
CA HIS A 419 -12.09 15.47 -6.21
C HIS A 419 -11.69 14.10 -6.77
N THR A 420 -10.72 14.13 -7.68
CA THR A 420 -10.07 12.98 -8.29
C THR A 420 -8.57 13.23 -8.15
N GLY A 421 -7.83 12.24 -7.63
CA GLY A 421 -6.41 12.36 -7.32
C GLY A 421 -6.08 11.80 -5.94
N GLY A 422 -5.11 10.90 -5.86
CA GLY A 422 -4.75 10.19 -4.63
C GLY A 422 -3.70 10.87 -3.77
N TYR A 423 -3.01 11.88 -4.30
CA TYR A 423 -1.77 12.41 -3.71
C TYR A 423 -1.80 13.92 -3.48
N GLN A 424 -2.84 14.59 -3.97
CA GLN A 424 -2.99 16.05 -3.97
C GLN A 424 -3.90 16.51 -2.84
N ALA A 425 -3.56 17.64 -2.23
CA ALA A 425 -4.47 18.32 -1.33
C ALA A 425 -5.60 19.02 -2.09
N PHE A 426 -6.79 19.07 -1.50
CA PHE A 426 -7.92 19.84 -2.02
C PHE A 426 -8.74 20.49 -0.92
N THR A 427 -9.51 21.52 -1.29
CA THR A 427 -10.30 22.34 -0.37
C THR A 427 -11.73 22.47 -0.85
N ALA A 428 -12.68 22.35 0.09
CA ALA A 428 -14.09 22.64 -0.12
C ALA A 428 -14.49 23.87 0.71
N ASP A 429 -15.10 24.85 0.07
CA ASP A 429 -15.76 25.93 0.78
C ASP A 429 -17.14 25.47 1.26
N ILE A 430 -17.29 25.37 2.57
CA ILE A 430 -18.50 24.82 3.20
C ILE A 430 -19.36 25.90 3.88
N THR A 431 -19.04 27.18 3.67
CA THR A 431 -19.69 28.33 4.33
C THR A 431 -21.21 28.27 4.21
N ASP A 432 -21.72 28.01 3.00
CA ASP A 432 -23.16 28.01 2.71
C ASP A 432 -23.83 26.65 3.02
N ALA A 433 -23.05 25.63 3.38
CA ALA A 433 -23.55 24.31 3.74
C ALA A 433 -23.68 24.13 5.25
N VAL A 434 -22.94 24.91 6.04
CA VAL A 434 -23.00 24.86 7.51
C VAL A 434 -24.06 25.80 8.07
N THR A 435 -24.60 25.43 9.23
CA THR A 435 -25.42 26.32 10.04
C THR A 435 -24.55 27.08 11.06
N ARG A 436 -25.04 28.24 11.53
CA ARG A 436 -24.30 29.09 12.48
C ARG A 436 -24.05 28.42 13.84
N HIS A 437 -24.91 27.48 14.24
CA HIS A 437 -24.90 26.84 15.54
C HIS A 437 -25.23 25.36 15.42
N GLY A 438 -24.73 24.57 16.38
CA GLY A 438 -25.01 23.14 16.46
C GLY A 438 -23.99 22.28 15.71
N ASP A 439 -24.24 20.98 15.75
CA ASP A 439 -23.42 19.99 15.07
C ASP A 439 -23.66 20.05 13.57
N GLN A 440 -22.57 20.01 12.82
CA GLN A 440 -22.53 19.85 11.38
C GLN A 440 -22.11 18.41 11.09
N THR A 441 -22.60 17.82 10.01
CA THR A 441 -22.18 16.50 9.56
C THR A 441 -21.42 16.63 8.24
N VAL A 442 -20.22 16.07 8.19
CA VAL A 442 -19.50 15.80 6.94
C VAL A 442 -19.64 14.31 6.61
N LEU A 443 -19.97 14.00 5.36
CA LEU A 443 -19.99 12.66 4.80
C LEU A 443 -19.13 12.66 3.53
N LEU A 444 -18.28 11.65 3.37
CA LEU A 444 -17.58 11.37 2.13
C LEU A 444 -18.06 10.04 1.58
N LYS A 445 -18.27 9.99 0.26
CA LYS A 445 -18.28 8.75 -0.51
C LYS A 445 -16.97 8.71 -1.28
N ILE A 446 -16.25 7.60 -1.19
CA ILE A 446 -14.94 7.45 -1.81
C ILE A 446 -14.97 6.20 -2.70
N ARG A 447 -14.36 6.31 -3.87
CA ARG A 447 -14.06 5.20 -4.77
C ARG A 447 -12.55 5.07 -4.88
N ASP A 448 -12.06 3.86 -4.74
CA ASP A 448 -10.67 3.52 -5.02
C ASP A 448 -10.61 2.05 -5.43
N THR A 449 -10.28 1.79 -6.69
CA THR A 449 -10.15 0.42 -7.22
C THR A 449 -8.70 -0.04 -7.29
N THR A 450 -7.77 0.78 -6.80
CA THR A 450 -6.33 0.58 -6.81
C THR A 450 -5.83 0.24 -8.22
N ASP A 451 -5.29 -0.96 -8.44
CA ASP A 451 -4.68 -1.42 -9.67
C ASP A 451 -5.67 -2.04 -10.67
N ALA A 452 -6.97 -2.10 -10.32
CA ALA A 452 -8.04 -2.52 -11.23
C ALA A 452 -8.57 -1.39 -12.15
N SER A 453 -7.96 -0.20 -12.09
CA SER A 453 -8.25 0.95 -12.95
C SER A 453 -6.96 1.61 -13.46
N ASP A 454 -7.11 2.76 -14.11
CA ASP A 454 -6.05 3.54 -14.73
C ASP A 454 -5.57 4.72 -13.86
N GLN A 455 -5.91 4.72 -12.58
CA GLN A 455 -5.45 5.73 -11.60
C GLN A 455 -3.94 5.61 -11.34
N ALA A 456 -3.32 6.70 -10.86
CA ALA A 456 -1.95 6.65 -10.40
C ALA A 456 -1.88 5.89 -9.06
N THR A 457 -1.21 4.75 -9.04
CA THR A 457 -1.16 3.87 -7.86
C THR A 457 0.19 3.88 -7.16
N GLY A 458 1.26 4.40 -7.78
CA GLY A 458 2.61 4.25 -7.24
C GLY A 458 2.99 2.76 -7.21
N LYS A 459 3.38 2.23 -6.05
CA LYS A 459 3.67 0.79 -5.83
C LYS A 459 2.52 -0.01 -5.19
N GLN A 460 1.29 0.48 -5.23
CA GLN A 460 0.15 -0.19 -4.61
C GLN A 460 -0.42 -1.33 -5.47
N SER A 461 -0.76 -2.47 -4.87
CA SER A 461 -1.45 -3.58 -5.55
C SER A 461 -2.43 -4.32 -4.64
N ARG A 462 -3.55 -4.79 -5.21
CA ARG A 462 -4.56 -5.61 -4.49
C ARG A 462 -4.07 -7.02 -4.12
N ASP A 463 -3.02 -7.51 -4.78
CA ASP A 463 -2.30 -8.74 -4.39
C ASP A 463 -0.82 -8.41 -4.14
N PRO A 464 -0.51 -7.79 -2.99
CA PRO A 464 0.84 -7.33 -2.69
C PRO A 464 1.82 -8.49 -2.72
N SER A 465 2.82 -8.37 -3.59
CA SER A 465 3.88 -9.33 -3.80
C SER A 465 5.09 -8.69 -4.45
N GLY A 466 6.27 -9.22 -4.13
CA GLY A 466 7.52 -8.73 -4.68
C GLY A 466 7.80 -7.26 -4.33
N ILE A 467 7.84 -6.42 -5.36
CA ILE A 467 8.06 -4.97 -5.25
C ILE A 467 6.75 -4.15 -5.17
N TRP A 468 5.59 -4.81 -5.14
CA TRP A 468 4.28 -4.18 -5.04
C TRP A 468 3.69 -4.42 -3.65
N TYR A 469 3.10 -3.38 -3.06
CA TYR A 469 2.77 -3.34 -1.64
C TYR A 469 1.28 -3.11 -1.39
N THR A 470 0.88 -3.27 -0.12
CA THR A 470 -0.51 -3.12 0.32
C THR A 470 -1.14 -1.80 -0.17
N PRO A 471 -2.40 -1.81 -0.66
CA PRO A 471 -3.10 -0.59 -1.07
C PRO A 471 -3.27 0.41 0.07
N THR A 472 -3.43 1.67 -0.30
CA THR A 472 -3.84 2.79 0.54
C THR A 472 -5.05 3.44 -0.10
N SER A 473 -6.20 3.29 0.54
CA SER A 473 -7.44 3.87 0.06
C SER A 473 -8.13 4.68 1.15
N GLY A 474 -8.90 5.67 0.72
CA GLY A 474 -9.62 6.58 1.59
C GLY A 474 -8.78 7.78 2.07
N ILE A 475 -9.15 8.30 3.24
CA ILE A 475 -8.50 9.49 3.79
C ILE A 475 -7.18 9.10 4.44
N TRP A 476 -6.06 9.37 3.77
CA TRP A 476 -4.71 9.01 4.24
C TRP A 476 -3.84 10.21 4.65
N GLN A 477 -4.33 11.45 4.51
CA GLN A 477 -3.70 12.62 5.12
C GLN A 477 -4.69 13.46 5.92
N THR A 478 -4.16 14.38 6.71
CA THR A 478 -4.93 15.16 7.70
C THR A 478 -6.14 15.86 7.08
N VAL A 479 -7.25 15.88 7.80
CA VAL A 479 -8.46 16.66 7.47
C VAL A 479 -8.59 17.79 8.48
N TRP A 480 -8.85 19.01 8.05
CA TRP A 480 -8.95 20.15 8.96
C TRP A 480 -9.85 21.28 8.47
N LEU A 481 -10.32 22.09 9.41
CA LEU A 481 -11.12 23.29 9.15
C LEU A 481 -10.29 24.55 9.34
N GLU A 482 -10.56 25.57 8.55
CA GLU A 482 -10.00 26.91 8.70
C GLU A 482 -11.02 27.99 8.40
N PRO A 483 -11.16 29.01 9.27
CA PRO A 483 -11.81 30.24 8.88
C PRO A 483 -10.83 31.08 8.05
N VAL A 484 -11.28 31.52 6.89
CA VAL A 484 -10.52 32.45 6.04
C VAL A 484 -11.37 33.71 5.79
N PRO A 485 -10.78 34.90 5.64
CA PRO A 485 -11.53 36.07 5.23
C PRO A 485 -12.18 35.87 3.84
N GLU A 486 -13.19 36.68 3.50
CA GLU A 486 -13.85 36.63 2.18
C GLU A 486 -12.86 36.75 1.01
N GLU A 487 -11.87 37.63 1.16
CA GLU A 487 -10.71 37.72 0.28
C GLU A 487 -9.49 37.20 1.04
N SER A 488 -8.91 36.09 0.57
CA SER A 488 -7.87 35.39 1.32
C SER A 488 -6.69 34.97 0.45
N ILE A 489 -5.60 34.62 1.11
CA ILE A 489 -4.43 33.99 0.51
C ILE A 489 -4.75 32.52 0.32
N ASP A 490 -4.88 32.13 -0.95
CA ASP A 490 -5.13 30.75 -1.34
C ASP A 490 -3.84 29.93 -1.37
N SER A 491 -2.81 30.45 -2.06
CA SER A 491 -1.49 29.83 -2.12
C SER A 491 -0.34 30.83 -2.28
N LEU A 492 0.87 30.38 -1.95
CA LEU A 492 2.13 31.14 -2.05
C LEU A 492 3.12 30.41 -2.97
N VAL A 493 3.63 31.12 -3.98
CA VAL A 493 4.76 30.66 -4.79
C VAL A 493 5.99 31.47 -4.41
N LEU A 494 7.00 30.78 -3.87
CA LEU A 494 8.23 31.35 -3.34
C LEU A 494 9.43 30.84 -4.15
N THR A 495 10.05 31.72 -4.93
CA THR A 495 11.18 31.35 -5.80
C THR A 495 12.43 32.17 -5.45
N PRO A 496 13.46 31.58 -4.84
CA PRO A 496 14.70 32.29 -4.55
C PRO A 496 15.50 32.58 -5.82
N ASN A 497 16.12 33.75 -5.89
CA ASN A 497 17.01 34.16 -6.98
C ASN A 497 18.31 34.73 -6.40
N LEU A 498 19.38 33.95 -6.50
CA LEU A 498 20.71 34.33 -5.99
C LEU A 498 21.47 35.31 -6.89
N LYS A 499 21.05 35.52 -8.15
CA LYS A 499 21.70 36.52 -9.03
C LYS A 499 21.37 37.95 -8.59
N ASP A 500 20.16 38.13 -8.06
CA ASP A 500 19.63 39.45 -7.66
C ASP A 500 19.53 39.62 -6.14
N ASP A 501 19.90 38.60 -5.34
CA ASP A 501 19.66 38.55 -3.89
C ASP A 501 18.18 38.83 -3.53
N THR A 502 17.25 38.20 -4.25
CA THR A 502 15.81 38.39 -4.04
C THR A 502 15.05 37.08 -3.88
N LEU A 503 13.96 37.13 -3.13
CA LEU A 503 12.89 36.13 -3.18
C LEU A 503 11.75 36.69 -4.03
N SER A 504 11.35 35.97 -5.09
CA SER A 504 10.09 36.25 -5.77
C SER A 504 8.95 35.68 -4.94
N VAL A 505 8.00 36.53 -4.55
CA VAL A 505 6.81 36.17 -3.78
C VAL A 505 5.58 36.45 -4.62
N THR A 506 4.92 35.39 -5.09
CA THR A 506 3.62 35.49 -5.77
C THR A 506 2.53 34.96 -4.86
N VAL A 507 1.55 35.80 -4.54
CA VAL A 507 0.36 35.41 -3.78
C VAL A 507 -0.77 35.18 -4.77
N ARG A 508 -1.29 33.96 -4.82
CA ARG A 508 -2.53 33.65 -5.54
C ARG A 508 -3.68 33.89 -4.56
N PRO A 509 -4.56 34.88 -4.82
CA PRO A 509 -5.70 35.14 -3.94
C PRO A 509 -6.82 34.12 -4.21
N SER A 510 -7.78 34.02 -3.29
CA SER A 510 -8.99 33.22 -3.45
C SER A 510 -9.72 33.52 -4.78
N ALA A 511 -10.39 32.52 -5.34
CA ALA A 511 -11.12 32.67 -6.59
C ALA A 511 -12.16 33.81 -6.51
N GLY A 512 -12.22 34.65 -7.55
CA GLY A 512 -13.10 35.82 -7.58
C GLY A 512 -12.53 37.08 -6.91
N ALA A 513 -11.28 37.03 -6.43
CA ALA A 513 -10.68 38.15 -5.73
C ALA A 513 -10.59 39.44 -6.54
N LYS A 514 -10.87 40.57 -5.87
CA LYS A 514 -10.74 41.89 -6.49
C LYS A 514 -9.28 42.21 -6.80
N ARG A 515 -9.05 42.75 -8.01
CA ARG A 515 -7.73 43.23 -8.50
C ARG A 515 -7.08 44.34 -7.63
N THR A 516 -7.79 44.87 -6.64
CA THR A 516 -7.32 45.93 -5.73
C THR A 516 -6.64 45.39 -4.47
N ALA A 517 -6.63 44.06 -4.23
CA ALA A 517 -6.00 43.48 -3.06
C ALA A 517 -4.48 43.74 -3.05
N ARG A 518 -3.99 44.26 -1.93
CA ARG A 518 -2.59 44.60 -1.69
C ARG A 518 -1.93 43.54 -0.83
N VAL A 519 -0.81 43.04 -1.31
CA VAL A 519 0.03 42.08 -0.61
C VAL A 519 1.17 42.81 0.08
N THR A 520 1.53 42.37 1.29
CA THR A 520 2.80 42.72 1.94
C THR A 520 3.48 41.46 2.43
N ALA A 521 4.72 41.24 1.99
CA ALA A 521 5.56 40.12 2.39
C ALA A 521 6.76 40.67 3.19
N THR A 522 7.03 40.08 4.35
CA THR A 522 8.13 40.51 5.24
C THR A 522 8.91 39.29 5.72
N ALA A 523 10.22 39.29 5.44
CA ALA A 523 11.14 38.21 5.82
C ALA A 523 11.89 38.52 7.12
N TYR A 524 12.18 37.48 7.88
CA TYR A 524 12.86 37.54 9.16
C TYR A 524 13.98 36.47 9.28
N ASP A 525 15.08 36.87 9.91
CA ASP A 525 16.13 36.00 10.42
C ASP A 525 15.94 35.91 11.94
N GLY A 526 15.25 34.86 12.39
CA GLY A 526 14.68 34.79 13.74
C GLY A 526 13.72 35.95 13.98
N HIS A 527 14.00 36.82 14.96
CA HIS A 527 13.16 38.00 15.23
C HIS A 527 13.55 39.24 14.44
N LYS A 528 14.66 39.21 13.69
CA LYS A 528 15.18 40.37 12.96
C LYS A 528 14.56 40.45 11.58
N ARG A 529 13.82 41.52 11.28
CA ARG A 529 13.36 41.81 9.92
C ARG A 529 14.55 42.05 8.99
N VAL A 530 14.60 41.31 7.88
CA VAL A 530 15.69 41.40 6.87
C VAL A 530 15.24 41.93 5.51
N GLY A 531 13.93 41.90 5.23
CA GLY A 531 13.37 42.43 3.98
C GLY A 531 11.87 42.68 4.10
N SER A 532 11.33 43.54 3.23
CA SER A 532 9.88 43.64 3.01
C SER A 532 9.59 44.17 1.61
N VAL A 533 8.48 43.73 1.03
CA VAL A 533 7.96 44.19 -0.25
C VAL A 533 6.44 44.24 -0.19
N SER A 534 5.85 45.14 -0.97
CA SER A 534 4.41 45.17 -1.16
C SER A 534 4.04 45.46 -2.61
N GLY A 535 2.88 44.98 -3.03
CA GLY A 535 2.35 45.23 -4.37
C GLY A 535 0.97 44.61 -4.54
N ALA A 536 0.54 44.46 -5.79
CA ALA A 536 -0.76 43.85 -6.10
C ALA A 536 -0.71 42.32 -5.93
N ALA A 537 -1.81 41.73 -5.45
CA ALA A 537 -1.99 40.28 -5.47
C ALA A 537 -1.89 39.72 -6.90
N GLY A 538 -1.47 38.46 -7.04
CA GLY A 538 -1.26 37.79 -8.33
C GLY A 538 -0.02 38.23 -9.11
N THR A 539 0.76 39.18 -8.60
CA THR A 539 2.03 39.61 -9.23
C THR A 539 3.24 39.04 -8.50
N ALA A 540 4.33 38.82 -9.23
CA ALA A 540 5.61 38.39 -8.67
C ALA A 540 6.33 39.56 -7.98
N LEU A 541 6.24 39.64 -6.66
CA LEU A 541 6.88 40.68 -5.86
C LEU A 541 8.33 40.31 -5.55
N ARG A 542 9.26 41.21 -5.86
CA ARG A 542 10.70 41.00 -5.58
C ARG A 542 11.07 41.48 -4.18
N LEU A 543 11.15 40.55 -3.24
CA LEU A 543 11.57 40.80 -1.86
C LEU A 543 13.11 40.77 -1.75
N PRO A 544 13.79 41.90 -1.46
CA PRO A 544 15.24 41.90 -1.31
C PRO A 544 15.70 41.21 -0.02
N ILE A 545 16.69 40.32 -0.13
CA ILE A 545 17.36 39.61 0.96
C ILE A 545 18.87 39.85 0.82
N ARG A 546 19.33 41.01 1.30
CA ARG A 546 20.74 41.41 1.16
C ARG A 546 21.68 40.45 1.89
N ASN A 547 22.77 40.04 1.23
CA ASN A 547 23.76 39.10 1.76
C ASN A 547 23.11 37.82 2.30
N PRO A 548 22.40 37.06 1.45
CA PRO A 548 21.58 35.95 1.91
C PRO A 548 22.45 34.84 2.54
N LYS A 549 22.09 34.41 3.75
CA LYS A 549 22.46 33.09 4.27
C LYS A 549 21.81 32.02 3.38
N LEU A 550 22.63 31.21 2.72
CA LEU A 550 22.17 30.21 1.77
C LEU A 550 21.74 28.92 2.47
N TRP A 551 20.71 28.28 1.92
CA TRP A 551 20.30 26.94 2.30
C TRP A 551 21.15 25.90 1.57
N SER A 552 21.61 24.88 2.29
CA SER A 552 22.26 23.67 1.77
C SER A 552 22.08 22.51 2.76
N PRO A 553 22.42 21.26 2.38
CA PRO A 553 22.40 20.14 3.31
C PRO A 553 23.24 20.34 4.58
N ASP A 554 24.35 21.08 4.49
CA ASP A 554 25.25 21.36 5.62
C ASP A 554 24.85 22.61 6.41
N ASN A 555 24.09 23.52 5.78
CA ASN A 555 23.58 24.74 6.39
C ASN A 555 22.11 24.95 5.97
N PRO A 556 21.14 24.23 6.58
CA PRO A 556 19.73 24.30 6.20
C PRO A 556 19.05 25.56 6.75
N PHE A 557 19.60 26.73 6.43
CA PHE A 557 19.10 28.00 6.94
C PHE A 557 17.77 28.36 6.26
N LEU A 558 16.76 28.67 7.08
CA LEU A 558 15.43 29.09 6.65
C LEU A 558 15.09 30.44 7.26
N TYR A 559 14.57 31.35 6.45
CA TYR A 559 13.98 32.60 6.89
C TYR A 559 12.50 32.40 7.20
N ASP A 560 11.99 33.06 8.23
CA ASP A 560 10.56 33.15 8.47
C ASP A 560 9.96 34.23 7.55
N LEU A 561 8.76 33.99 7.02
CA LEU A 561 8.06 34.89 6.12
C LEU A 561 6.65 35.15 6.66
N LYS A 562 6.29 36.41 6.82
CA LYS A 562 4.90 36.83 7.06
C LYS A 562 4.34 37.46 5.80
N VAL A 563 3.19 36.95 5.34
CA VAL A 563 2.47 37.49 4.17
C VAL A 563 1.08 37.93 4.60
N THR A 564 0.72 39.16 4.24
CA THR A 564 -0.62 39.71 4.47
C THR A 564 -1.27 40.12 3.15
N LEU A 565 -2.57 39.91 3.03
CA LEU A 565 -3.41 40.40 1.94
C LEU A 565 -4.49 41.31 2.52
N ASP A 566 -4.65 42.50 1.92
CA ASP A 566 -5.60 43.51 2.38
C ASP A 566 -6.29 44.16 1.18
N ASP A 567 -7.62 44.15 1.14
CA ASP A 567 -8.42 44.82 0.10
C ASP A 567 -9.21 46.04 0.63
N GLY A 568 -8.93 46.45 1.88
CA GLY A 568 -9.65 47.48 2.62
C GLY A 568 -10.92 47.00 3.35
N ARG A 569 -11.38 45.77 3.11
CA ARG A 569 -12.53 45.15 3.81
C ARG A 569 -12.13 43.87 4.53
N SER A 570 -11.39 43.02 3.84
CA SER A 570 -10.81 41.77 4.30
C SER A 570 -9.34 41.99 4.62
N HIS A 571 -8.88 41.33 5.69
CA HIS A 571 -7.48 41.30 6.08
C HIS A 571 -7.09 39.86 6.38
N ASP A 572 -6.20 39.31 5.55
CA ASP A 572 -5.67 37.97 5.72
C ASP A 572 -4.18 37.98 6.06
N SER A 573 -3.75 37.03 6.87
CA SER A 573 -2.35 36.88 7.29
C SER A 573 -1.98 35.41 7.43
N VAL A 574 -0.90 35.01 6.76
CA VAL A 574 -0.30 33.68 6.87
C VAL A 574 1.18 33.78 7.22
N GLY A 575 1.68 32.79 7.96
CA GLY A 575 3.11 32.58 8.15
C GLY A 575 3.64 31.52 7.18
N SER A 576 4.89 31.66 6.77
CA SER A 576 5.58 30.76 5.86
C SER A 576 7.08 30.77 6.16
N TYR A 577 7.88 30.05 5.38
CA TYR A 577 9.33 30.08 5.44
C TYR A 577 9.92 29.82 4.05
N PHE A 578 11.19 30.21 3.86
CA PHE A 578 11.93 29.92 2.62
C PHE A 578 13.43 29.76 2.88
N GLY A 579 14.10 29.03 1.98
CA GLY A 579 15.55 28.92 1.92
C GLY A 579 16.08 29.62 0.67
N MET A 580 17.16 30.40 0.80
CA MET A 580 17.83 31.01 -0.35
C MET A 580 18.80 29.98 -0.95
N ARG A 581 18.49 29.42 -2.12
CA ARG A 581 19.36 28.46 -2.82
C ARG A 581 19.14 28.47 -4.33
N SER A 582 20.09 27.98 -5.11
CA SER A 582 19.94 27.70 -6.54
C SER A 582 20.43 26.30 -6.88
N ILE A 583 19.79 25.63 -7.84
CA ILE A 583 20.23 24.36 -8.42
C ILE A 583 20.32 24.51 -9.95
N SER A 584 21.36 23.97 -10.57
CA SER A 584 21.56 24.06 -12.03
C SER A 584 22.48 22.96 -12.54
N VAL A 585 22.45 22.74 -13.85
CA VAL A 585 23.51 22.02 -14.57
C VAL A 585 24.51 23.02 -15.15
N ALA A 586 25.80 22.81 -14.94
CA ALA A 586 26.87 23.65 -15.46
C ALA A 586 28.11 22.82 -15.86
N LYS A 587 28.99 23.40 -16.69
CA LYS A 587 30.23 22.74 -17.12
C LYS A 587 31.31 22.85 -16.04
N VAL A 588 31.74 21.71 -15.51
CA VAL A 588 32.80 21.56 -14.51
C VAL A 588 33.86 20.64 -15.10
N GLY A 589 35.09 21.14 -15.31
CA GLY A 589 36.14 20.34 -15.95
C GLY A 589 35.81 19.87 -17.37
N GLY A 590 34.93 20.58 -18.10
CA GLY A 590 34.52 20.25 -19.46
C GLY A 590 33.29 19.35 -19.58
N VAL A 591 32.78 18.78 -18.48
CA VAL A 591 31.59 17.92 -18.44
C VAL A 591 30.43 18.60 -17.70
N ASN A 592 29.19 18.30 -18.06
CA ASN A 592 28.01 18.83 -17.38
C ASN A 592 27.82 18.17 -16.01
N LYS A 593 27.70 18.98 -14.96
CA LYS A 593 27.47 18.54 -13.58
C LYS A 593 26.39 19.36 -12.90
N ILE A 594 25.79 18.74 -11.88
CA ILE A 594 24.86 19.43 -10.98
C ILE A 594 25.64 20.35 -10.03
N GLU A 595 25.17 21.60 -9.92
CA GLU A 595 25.67 22.58 -8.99
C GLU A 595 24.58 23.02 -8.00
N LEU A 596 24.93 23.11 -6.73
CA LEU A 596 24.15 23.75 -5.68
C LEU A 596 24.84 25.07 -5.30
N ASN A 597 24.10 26.18 -5.36
CA ASN A 597 24.61 27.50 -5.04
C ASN A 597 25.89 27.88 -5.85
N GLY A 598 25.95 27.44 -7.11
CA GLY A 598 27.07 27.70 -8.03
C GLY A 598 28.34 26.90 -7.73
N LYS A 599 28.22 25.77 -7.01
CA LYS A 599 29.32 24.85 -6.72
C LYS A 599 28.94 23.42 -7.09
N PRO A 600 29.87 22.62 -7.67
CA PRO A 600 29.63 21.21 -7.94
C PRO A 600 29.16 20.49 -6.68
N THR A 601 28.17 19.62 -6.81
CA THR A 601 27.67 18.80 -5.71
C THR A 601 27.34 17.39 -6.21
N PHE A 602 27.51 16.40 -5.35
CA PHE A 602 27.03 15.04 -5.61
C PHE A 602 25.77 14.79 -4.79
N LEU A 603 24.69 14.38 -5.45
CA LEU A 603 23.41 14.08 -4.79
C LEU A 603 23.41 12.60 -4.43
N LEU A 604 23.71 12.28 -3.18
CA LEU A 604 23.71 10.91 -2.67
C LEU A 604 22.43 10.68 -1.87
N ALA A 605 21.56 9.82 -2.41
CA ALA A 605 20.25 9.52 -1.88
C ALA A 605 20.06 8.01 -1.63
N THR A 606 18.96 7.68 -0.97
CA THR A 606 18.33 6.36 -1.07
C THR A 606 16.93 6.54 -1.67
N LEU A 607 16.35 5.45 -2.17
CA LEU A 607 14.90 5.38 -2.33
C LEU A 607 14.21 5.47 -0.95
N ASP A 608 13.12 6.20 -0.90
CA ASP A 608 12.21 6.25 0.24
C ASP A 608 10.80 5.97 -0.26
N GLN A 609 10.35 4.73 -0.09
CA GLN A 609 9.00 4.28 -0.46
C GLN A 609 7.91 4.93 0.41
N GLY A 610 8.24 5.35 1.63
CA GLY A 610 7.28 5.96 2.55
C GLY A 610 6.19 5.01 3.08
N PHE A 611 6.45 3.70 3.13
CA PHE A 611 5.54 2.71 3.73
C PHE A 611 5.85 2.46 5.21
N TRP A 612 4.78 2.25 5.98
CA TRP A 612 4.78 1.98 7.41
C TRP A 612 3.95 0.73 7.70
N PRO A 613 4.44 -0.23 8.50
CA PRO A 613 3.71 -1.48 8.74
C PRO A 613 2.37 -1.29 9.47
N ASP A 614 2.21 -0.16 10.15
CA ASP A 614 1.07 0.18 10.99
C ASP A 614 0.12 1.19 10.33
N GLY A 615 0.64 2.10 9.48
CA GLY A 615 -0.12 3.16 8.82
C GLY A 615 -0.08 3.15 7.28
N ILE A 616 0.61 2.19 6.67
CA ILE A 616 0.86 2.05 5.21
C ILE A 616 1.46 3.34 4.65
N TYR A 617 0.70 4.21 3.97
CA TYR A 617 1.24 5.51 3.54
C TYR A 617 1.36 6.56 4.64
N THR A 618 0.67 6.39 5.77
CA THR A 618 0.59 7.40 6.82
C THR A 618 1.55 7.08 7.95
N ALA A 619 2.59 7.89 8.14
CA ALA A 619 3.45 7.76 9.31
C ALA A 619 2.61 7.86 10.61
N PRO A 620 2.82 6.99 11.62
CA PRO A 620 2.05 7.00 12.87
C PRO A 620 2.03 8.33 13.58
N THR A 621 3.17 9.01 13.60
CA THR A 621 3.34 10.31 14.25
C THR A 621 4.27 11.18 13.41
N ASP A 622 4.28 12.48 13.69
CA ASP A 622 5.27 13.37 13.08
C ASP A 622 6.71 13.02 13.43
N ALA A 623 6.93 12.49 14.65
CA ALA A 623 8.23 12.04 15.09
C ALA A 623 8.71 10.83 14.27
N ALA A 624 7.79 9.95 13.86
CA ALA A 624 8.07 8.86 12.93
C ALA A 624 8.42 9.40 11.54
N LEU A 625 7.60 10.31 11.00
CA LEU A 625 7.86 10.95 9.70
C LEU A 625 9.27 11.61 9.66
N LYS A 626 9.62 12.30 10.74
CA LYS A 626 10.94 12.93 10.91
C LYS A 626 12.08 11.91 11.05
N SER A 627 11.86 10.75 11.68
CA SER A 627 12.94 9.84 12.04
C SER A 627 13.63 9.24 10.83
N ASP A 628 12.89 8.91 9.79
CA ASP A 628 13.48 8.35 8.56
C ASP A 628 14.41 9.39 7.91
N LEU A 629 13.99 10.66 7.82
CA LEU A 629 14.85 11.76 7.35
C LEU A 629 16.06 12.02 8.25
N GLN A 630 15.91 11.89 9.57
CA GLN A 630 17.04 11.98 10.48
C GLN A 630 18.05 10.84 10.27
N LEU A 631 17.57 9.63 9.96
CA LEU A 631 18.43 8.48 9.69
C LEU A 631 19.28 8.70 8.43
N HIS A 632 18.70 9.25 7.35
CA HIS A 632 19.46 9.63 6.16
C HIS A 632 20.66 10.52 6.51
N LYS A 633 20.44 11.57 7.32
CA LYS A 633 21.53 12.46 7.79
C LYS A 633 22.54 11.73 8.66
N GLN A 634 22.10 10.83 9.54
CA GLN A 634 22.98 10.05 10.42
C GLN A 634 23.89 9.10 9.63
N LEU A 635 23.40 8.55 8.52
CA LEU A 635 24.14 7.70 7.58
C LEU A 635 24.94 8.51 6.54
N GLY A 636 24.94 9.83 6.61
CA GLY A 636 25.76 10.68 5.74
C GLY A 636 25.19 10.97 4.36
N PHE A 637 23.92 10.64 4.10
CA PHE A 637 23.22 11.07 2.89
C PHE A 637 22.92 12.57 2.94
N ASN A 638 22.94 13.22 1.77
CA ASN A 638 22.60 14.63 1.61
C ASN A 638 21.32 14.84 0.76
N ALA A 639 20.78 13.76 0.22
CA ALA A 639 19.56 13.75 -0.57
C ALA A 639 18.66 12.54 -0.21
N VAL A 640 17.41 12.59 -0.66
CA VAL A 640 16.40 11.52 -0.59
C VAL A 640 15.63 11.52 -1.90
N ARG A 641 15.37 10.35 -2.47
CA ARG A 641 14.46 10.19 -3.61
C ARG A 641 13.15 9.60 -3.09
N LYS A 642 12.12 10.44 -3.04
CA LYS A 642 10.78 10.00 -2.62
C LYS A 642 10.17 9.25 -3.81
N HIS A 643 10.13 7.94 -3.70
CA HIS A 643 9.87 7.04 -4.83
C HIS A 643 8.37 6.92 -5.09
N ILE A 644 7.96 7.33 -6.30
CA ILE A 644 6.61 7.31 -6.88
C ILE A 644 5.44 7.52 -5.89
N LYS A 645 5.63 8.46 -4.96
CA LYS A 645 4.68 8.83 -3.90
C LYS A 645 4.86 10.32 -3.59
N VAL A 646 3.83 11.01 -3.12
CA VAL A 646 3.94 12.38 -2.59
C VAL A 646 3.59 12.37 -1.12
N GLU A 647 4.47 12.84 -0.24
CA GLU A 647 4.24 12.84 1.21
C GLU A 647 3.38 14.04 1.66
N PRO A 648 2.85 14.07 2.89
CA PRO A 648 2.27 15.29 3.43
C PRO A 648 3.29 16.44 3.45
N ALA A 649 2.83 17.70 3.32
CA ALA A 649 3.68 18.91 3.37
C ALA A 649 4.63 18.97 4.60
N ARG A 650 4.25 18.28 5.68
CA ARG A 650 5.05 18.06 6.90
C ARG A 650 6.36 17.30 6.66
N TRP A 651 6.40 16.36 5.71
CA TRP A 651 7.62 15.62 5.37
C TRP A 651 8.64 16.55 4.69
N TYR A 652 8.21 17.35 3.72
CA TYR A 652 9.06 18.35 3.07
C TYR A 652 9.56 19.40 4.06
N TYR A 653 8.72 19.82 5.01
CA TYR A 653 9.15 20.70 6.11
C TYR A 653 10.31 20.11 6.91
N TRP A 654 10.28 18.81 7.21
CA TRP A 654 11.40 18.15 7.87
C TRP A 654 12.62 18.04 6.98
N ALA A 655 12.48 17.76 5.69
CA ALA A 655 13.60 17.76 4.73
C ALA A 655 14.24 19.15 4.62
N ASP A 656 13.43 20.21 4.58
CA ASP A 656 13.87 21.61 4.57
C ASP A 656 14.65 21.96 5.84
N LYS A 657 14.15 21.55 7.01
CA LYS A 657 14.73 21.85 8.34
C LYS A 657 16.00 21.04 8.62
N LEU A 658 16.04 19.78 8.19
CA LEU A 658 17.17 18.88 8.42
C LEU A 658 18.30 19.04 7.39
N GLY A 659 18.01 19.65 6.24
CA GLY A 659 18.96 19.81 5.15
C GLY A 659 19.15 18.53 4.36
N LEU A 660 18.09 18.11 3.68
CA LEU A 660 18.12 17.05 2.68
C LEU A 660 17.58 17.62 1.36
N MET A 661 18.27 17.32 0.27
CA MET A 661 17.77 17.57 -1.08
C MET A 661 16.77 16.47 -1.46
N VAL A 662 15.66 16.83 -2.10
CA VAL A 662 14.60 15.89 -2.46
C VAL A 662 14.51 15.78 -3.97
N TRP A 663 14.53 14.53 -4.45
CA TRP A 663 14.02 14.16 -5.76
C TRP A 663 12.58 13.70 -5.55
N GLN A 664 11.65 14.41 -6.18
CA GLN A 664 10.24 14.10 -6.07
C GLN A 664 9.79 13.36 -7.32
N ASP A 665 9.58 12.05 -7.18
CA ASP A 665 9.02 11.23 -8.25
C ASP A 665 7.50 11.40 -8.31
N MET A 666 6.95 11.38 -9.52
CA MET A 666 5.51 11.36 -9.73
C MET A 666 4.97 9.94 -9.51
N PRO A 667 3.80 9.77 -8.87
CA PRO A 667 3.20 8.44 -8.69
C PRO A 667 2.88 7.77 -10.03
N SER A 668 3.50 6.63 -10.32
CA SER A 668 3.27 5.91 -11.57
C SER A 668 1.86 5.33 -11.67
N ARG A 669 1.41 5.11 -12.91
CA ARG A 669 0.18 4.37 -13.23
C ARG A 669 0.51 2.94 -13.66
N ASN A 670 -0.49 2.06 -13.60
CA ASN A 670 -0.40 0.74 -14.22
C ASN A 670 -0.38 0.86 -15.76
N THR A 671 0.50 0.12 -16.42
CA THR A 671 0.65 0.10 -17.88
C THR A 671 -0.50 -0.59 -18.60
N ASP A 672 -1.22 -1.50 -17.94
CA ASP A 672 -2.23 -2.36 -18.57
C ASP A 672 -3.57 -1.66 -18.85
N HIS A 673 -3.76 -0.46 -18.32
CA HIS A 673 -5.05 0.26 -18.33
C HIS A 673 -4.97 1.68 -18.93
N ALA A 674 -3.85 2.07 -19.54
CA ALA A 674 -3.64 3.45 -19.98
C ALA A 674 -4.54 3.87 -21.17
N GLY A 675 -5.54 4.71 -20.90
CA GLY A 675 -6.36 5.43 -21.90
C GLY A 675 -6.08 6.94 -21.95
N ALA A 676 -6.59 7.63 -22.97
CA ALA A 676 -6.35 9.07 -23.16
C ALA A 676 -6.86 9.92 -21.98
N ALA A 677 -8.02 9.59 -21.38
CA ALA A 677 -8.56 10.32 -20.23
C ALA A 677 -7.66 10.19 -18.99
N SER A 678 -7.15 9.00 -18.69
CA SER A 678 -6.19 8.81 -17.59
C SER A 678 -4.85 9.48 -17.84
N ASN A 679 -4.42 9.60 -19.09
CA ASN A 679 -3.22 10.35 -19.44
C ASN A 679 -3.38 11.86 -19.13
N GLU A 680 -4.55 12.43 -19.45
CA GLU A 680 -4.89 13.82 -19.13
C GLU A 680 -4.98 14.04 -17.62
N GLU A 681 -5.63 13.13 -16.89
CA GLU A 681 -5.75 13.21 -15.43
C GLU A 681 -4.38 13.08 -14.75
N PHE A 682 -3.53 12.12 -15.15
CA PHE A 682 -2.16 12.01 -14.66
C PHE A 682 -1.35 13.28 -14.90
N THR A 683 -1.44 13.87 -16.11
CA THR A 683 -0.72 15.11 -16.43
C THR A 683 -1.19 16.27 -15.56
N LYS A 684 -2.50 16.38 -15.32
CA LYS A 684 -3.09 17.36 -14.40
C LYS A 684 -2.57 17.13 -12.97
N GLU A 685 -2.60 15.90 -12.49
CA GLU A 685 -2.11 15.49 -11.18
C GLU A 685 -0.63 15.87 -10.98
N VAL A 686 0.23 15.65 -11.98
CA VAL A 686 1.64 16.05 -11.96
C VAL A 686 1.78 17.56 -11.79
N HIS A 687 1.06 18.35 -12.58
CA HIS A 687 1.12 19.82 -12.48
C HIS A 687 0.60 20.33 -11.12
N GLU A 688 -0.42 19.70 -10.55
CA GLU A 688 -0.93 20.02 -9.22
C GLU A 688 0.08 19.70 -8.11
N ILE A 689 0.76 18.56 -8.18
CA ILE A 689 1.84 18.20 -7.25
C ILE A 689 2.98 19.22 -7.30
N VAL A 690 3.41 19.61 -8.51
CA VAL A 690 4.44 20.64 -8.69
C VAL A 690 3.97 21.95 -8.05
N ASP A 691 2.74 22.39 -8.32
CA ASP A 691 2.19 23.63 -7.75
C ASP A 691 2.12 23.62 -6.21
N GLN A 692 1.78 22.47 -5.60
CA GLN A 692 1.68 22.34 -4.14
C GLN A 692 3.04 22.37 -3.44
N HIS A 693 4.10 21.90 -4.11
CA HIS A 693 5.43 21.75 -3.52
C HIS A 693 6.50 22.69 -4.11
N ILE A 694 6.14 23.56 -5.08
CA ILE A 694 7.05 24.52 -5.76
C ILE A 694 7.78 25.45 -4.80
N SER A 695 7.26 25.67 -3.59
CA SER A 695 7.85 26.55 -2.58
C SER A 695 8.79 25.81 -1.61
N SER A 696 8.88 24.48 -1.67
CA SER A 696 9.72 23.67 -0.75
C SER A 696 11.21 23.80 -1.10
N PRO A 697 12.06 24.38 -0.23
CA PRO A 697 13.49 24.54 -0.51
C PRO A 697 14.24 23.23 -0.83
N SER A 698 13.88 22.15 -0.16
CA SER A 698 14.49 20.83 -0.27
C SER A 698 14.28 20.17 -1.63
N VAL A 699 13.13 20.36 -2.28
CA VAL A 699 12.90 19.80 -3.61
C VAL A 699 13.86 20.45 -4.59
N VAL A 700 14.74 19.66 -5.21
CA VAL A 700 15.73 20.14 -6.19
C VAL A 700 15.53 19.52 -7.57
N MET A 701 14.78 18.42 -7.65
CA MET A 701 14.53 17.67 -8.89
C MET A 701 13.11 17.12 -8.91
N TRP A 702 12.44 17.22 -10.06
CA TRP A 702 11.18 16.54 -10.35
C TRP A 702 11.44 15.36 -11.27
N THR A 703 11.00 14.17 -10.90
CA THR A 703 11.19 12.94 -11.70
C THR A 703 9.84 12.50 -12.27
N MET A 704 9.75 12.48 -13.61
CA MET A 704 8.45 12.30 -14.31
C MET A 704 8.02 10.84 -14.42
N MET A 705 8.96 9.97 -14.76
CA MET A 705 8.71 8.55 -15.02
C MET A 705 9.81 7.70 -14.39
N ASN A 706 9.44 6.50 -13.95
CA ASN A 706 10.36 5.51 -13.41
C ASN A 706 10.26 4.21 -14.22
N GLU A 707 11.36 3.74 -14.80
CA GLU A 707 11.52 2.41 -15.40
C GLU A 707 10.49 2.03 -16.49
N GLY A 708 9.82 3.01 -17.09
CA GLY A 708 8.75 2.78 -18.06
C GLY A 708 7.35 2.62 -17.49
N TRP A 709 7.17 2.67 -16.17
CA TRP A 709 5.87 2.47 -15.54
C TRP A 709 4.92 3.62 -15.86
N GLY A 710 3.81 3.29 -16.52
CA GLY A 710 2.82 4.27 -17.00
C GLY A 710 3.28 5.13 -18.19
N GLU A 711 4.45 4.84 -18.78
CA GLU A 711 4.96 5.56 -19.95
C GLU A 711 4.14 5.25 -21.21
N GLN A 712 3.56 6.29 -21.81
CA GLN A 712 2.83 6.17 -23.09
C GLN A 712 3.80 6.06 -24.26
N SER A 713 4.76 6.98 -24.32
CA SER A 713 5.77 7.05 -25.37
C SER A 713 6.97 7.87 -24.90
N LYS A 714 8.12 7.63 -25.53
CA LYS A 714 9.31 8.48 -25.37
C LYS A 714 9.03 9.96 -25.65
N GLN A 715 8.19 10.29 -26.62
CA GLN A 715 7.88 11.68 -26.98
C GLN A 715 7.07 12.37 -25.88
N SER A 716 5.98 11.76 -25.42
CA SER A 716 5.10 12.33 -24.39
C SER A 716 5.81 12.53 -23.07
N THR A 717 6.73 11.63 -22.68
CA THR A 717 7.54 11.82 -21.47
C THR A 717 8.44 13.05 -21.58
N GLY A 718 9.07 13.26 -22.73
CA GLY A 718 9.87 14.46 -22.99
C GLY A 718 9.05 15.75 -23.00
N GLU A 719 7.84 15.72 -23.55
CA GLU A 719 6.91 16.86 -23.56
C GLU A 719 6.43 17.22 -22.15
N LEU A 720 6.13 16.21 -21.32
CA LEU A 720 5.79 16.42 -19.91
C LEU A 720 6.95 17.03 -19.12
N ALA A 721 8.18 16.53 -19.35
CA ALA A 721 9.38 17.09 -18.74
C ALA A 721 9.60 18.56 -19.12
N ASP A 722 9.44 18.92 -20.39
CA ASP A 722 9.51 20.31 -20.87
C ASP A 722 8.41 21.18 -20.24
N ALA A 723 7.18 20.67 -20.11
CA ALA A 723 6.06 21.38 -19.50
C ALA A 723 6.29 21.65 -18.00
N VAL A 724 6.78 20.66 -17.25
CA VAL A 724 7.15 20.84 -15.83
C VAL A 724 8.32 21.80 -15.69
N LYS A 725 9.33 21.72 -16.57
CA LYS A 725 10.45 22.69 -16.56
C LYS A 725 9.98 24.12 -16.82
N GLN A 726 8.95 24.30 -17.66
CA GLN A 726 8.33 25.60 -17.89
C GLN A 726 7.54 26.09 -16.68
N GLN A 727 6.82 25.20 -15.99
CA GLN A 727 6.09 25.52 -14.76
C GLN A 727 7.04 25.92 -13.62
N ASP A 728 8.13 25.17 -13.45
CA ASP A 728 9.14 25.41 -12.42
C ASP A 728 10.58 25.42 -13.00
N PRO A 729 11.03 26.57 -13.53
CA PRO A 729 12.39 26.70 -14.05
C PRO A 729 13.47 26.73 -12.96
N SER A 730 13.09 26.71 -11.67
CA SER A 730 14.01 26.84 -10.53
C SER A 730 14.55 25.50 -10.01
N ARG A 731 14.11 24.39 -10.62
CA ARG A 731 14.50 23.01 -10.28
C ARG A 731 14.97 22.24 -11.50
N LEU A 732 15.64 21.12 -11.25
CA LEU A 732 15.99 20.16 -12.28
C LEU A 732 14.79 19.28 -12.63
N VAL A 733 14.76 18.72 -13.83
CA VAL A 733 13.79 17.72 -14.25
C VAL A 733 14.52 16.48 -14.73
N ASP A 734 14.18 15.34 -14.12
CA ASP A 734 14.51 14.02 -14.63
C ASP A 734 13.30 13.50 -15.42
N ALA A 735 13.48 13.32 -16.72
CA ALA A 735 12.42 12.83 -17.59
C ALA A 735 12.19 11.33 -17.40
N HIS A 736 13.25 10.56 -17.17
CA HIS A 736 13.22 9.10 -17.13
C HIS A 736 14.25 8.59 -16.12
N SER A 737 13.81 8.24 -14.93
CA SER A 737 14.66 7.50 -14.01
C SER A 737 14.71 6.03 -14.42
N GLY A 738 15.90 5.46 -14.55
CA GLY A 738 16.07 4.09 -15.06
C GLY A 738 15.80 3.95 -16.56
N VAL A 739 16.22 4.93 -17.37
CA VAL A 739 15.92 4.98 -18.80
C VAL A 739 16.44 3.77 -19.60
N ASN A 740 17.43 3.06 -19.06
CA ASN A 740 18.15 1.96 -19.68
C ASN A 740 17.57 0.57 -19.41
N CYS A 741 16.54 0.42 -18.57
CA CYS A 741 16.06 -0.89 -18.13
C CYS A 741 14.56 -1.10 -18.28
N CYS A 742 14.17 -2.33 -17.95
CA CYS A 742 12.82 -2.63 -17.50
C CYS A 742 11.78 -2.37 -18.59
N ALA A 743 10.73 -1.58 -18.32
CA ALA A 743 9.67 -1.29 -19.26
C ALA A 743 9.88 0.02 -20.07
N SER A 744 10.99 0.73 -19.84
CA SER A 744 11.30 2.05 -20.39
C SER A 744 11.14 2.10 -21.91
N LYS A 745 10.55 3.18 -22.43
CA LYS A 745 10.46 3.44 -23.88
C LYS A 745 11.72 4.09 -24.45
N GLY A 746 12.75 4.26 -23.63
CA GLY A 746 14.06 4.80 -23.99
C GLY A 746 14.14 6.32 -23.88
N ASP A 747 15.37 6.83 -23.96
CA ASP A 747 15.72 8.21 -23.61
C ASP A 747 15.14 9.26 -24.56
N SER A 748 14.18 10.08 -24.09
CA SER A 748 13.60 11.22 -24.82
C SER A 748 14.60 12.28 -25.26
N GLY A 749 15.79 12.32 -24.63
CA GLY A 749 16.77 13.39 -24.84
C GLY A 749 16.38 14.72 -24.18
N ARG A 750 15.34 14.72 -23.34
CA ARG A 750 14.83 15.90 -22.62
C ARG A 750 15.19 15.83 -21.13
N GLY A 751 14.84 16.88 -20.39
CA GLY A 751 15.21 17.05 -18.99
C GLY A 751 16.65 17.56 -18.78
N ASP A 752 17.09 17.55 -17.54
CA ASP A 752 18.40 18.06 -17.10
C ASP A 752 19.40 16.93 -16.76
N VAL A 753 18.94 15.67 -16.66
CA VAL A 753 19.77 14.51 -16.30
C VAL A 753 19.55 13.30 -17.20
N ILE A 754 20.59 12.47 -17.33
CA ILE A 754 20.54 11.09 -17.83
C ILE A 754 20.65 10.18 -16.61
N ASP A 755 19.62 9.39 -16.39
CA ASP A 755 19.49 8.50 -15.24
C ASP A 755 19.45 7.03 -15.69
N HIS A 756 20.41 6.25 -15.21
CA HIS A 756 20.44 4.81 -15.41
C HIS A 756 20.29 4.06 -14.09
N HIS A 757 19.64 2.89 -14.14
CA HIS A 757 19.57 1.93 -13.05
C HIS A 757 20.48 0.73 -13.31
N LEU A 758 21.16 0.25 -12.28
CA LEU A 758 21.88 -1.02 -12.28
C LEU A 758 21.86 -1.62 -10.86
N TYR A 759 20.96 -2.57 -10.64
CA TYR A 759 20.69 -3.15 -9.31
C TYR A 759 21.91 -3.84 -8.66
N HIS A 760 22.71 -4.55 -9.44
CA HIS A 760 24.03 -5.08 -9.03
C HIS A 760 25.19 -4.17 -9.49
N GLY A 761 24.94 -2.86 -9.46
CA GLY A 761 25.83 -1.82 -9.95
C GLY A 761 26.90 -1.37 -8.95
N PRO A 762 27.38 -0.12 -9.07
CA PRO A 762 26.66 1.05 -9.59
C PRO A 762 26.62 1.20 -11.11
N ALA A 763 25.61 1.92 -11.64
CA ALA A 763 25.60 2.34 -13.04
C ALA A 763 26.60 3.48 -13.30
N ASN A 764 27.00 3.67 -14.56
CA ASN A 764 27.91 4.76 -14.93
C ASN A 764 27.55 5.41 -16.28
N PRO A 765 26.37 6.05 -16.39
CA PRO A 765 26.04 6.84 -17.57
C PRO A 765 27.03 8.00 -17.75
N ALA A 766 27.19 8.43 -19.00
CA ALA A 766 27.99 9.61 -19.33
C ALA A 766 27.09 10.84 -19.50
N PRO A 767 27.50 12.03 -19.03
CA PRO A 767 26.78 13.27 -19.31
C PRO A 767 26.84 13.59 -20.81
N ASP A 768 25.81 14.25 -21.33
CA ASP A 768 25.77 14.70 -22.73
C ASP A 768 26.02 16.21 -22.87
N ALA A 769 25.74 16.78 -24.04
CA ALA A 769 25.95 18.19 -24.33
C ALA A 769 25.15 19.15 -23.42
N THR A 770 24.02 18.70 -22.88
CA THR A 770 23.05 19.52 -22.13
C THR A 770 22.72 18.99 -20.73
N ARG A 771 22.91 17.69 -20.48
CA ARG A 771 22.46 17.00 -19.26
C ARG A 771 23.63 16.48 -18.43
N ALA A 772 23.45 16.49 -17.12
CA ALA A 772 24.33 15.77 -16.19
C ALA A 772 23.99 14.27 -16.18
N ALA A 773 24.87 13.42 -15.66
CA ALA A 773 24.61 11.98 -15.51
C ALA A 773 24.44 11.58 -14.04
N VAL A 774 23.53 10.64 -13.77
CA VAL A 774 23.23 10.11 -12.44
C VAL A 774 23.00 8.59 -12.48
N ASP A 775 23.34 7.91 -11.39
CA ASP A 775 23.01 6.50 -11.16
C ASP A 775 21.71 6.45 -10.33
N GLY A 776 20.55 6.41 -10.99
CA GLY A 776 19.25 6.62 -10.34
C GLY A 776 18.78 5.49 -9.46
N GLU A 777 19.43 4.32 -9.54
CA GLU A 777 19.21 3.21 -8.62
C GLU A 777 20.31 2.15 -8.69
N HIS A 778 20.86 1.77 -7.53
CA HIS A 778 21.79 0.66 -7.39
C HIS A 778 21.77 0.05 -5.97
N GLY A 779 22.33 -1.15 -5.81
CA GLY A 779 22.61 -1.72 -4.50
C GLY A 779 21.42 -2.41 -3.83
N GLY A 780 20.62 -3.14 -4.60
CA GLY A 780 19.51 -3.96 -4.10
C GLY A 780 19.95 -5.18 -3.28
N TYR A 781 20.83 -5.02 -2.28
CA TYR A 781 21.34 -6.12 -1.45
C TYR A 781 20.39 -6.42 -0.28
N SER A 782 19.89 -7.65 -0.21
CA SER A 782 18.97 -8.07 0.85
C SER A 782 19.70 -8.63 2.07
N LEU A 783 19.27 -8.26 3.28
CA LEU A 783 19.67 -8.92 4.52
C LEU A 783 18.42 -9.25 5.35
N THR A 784 18.13 -10.53 5.56
CA THR A 784 17.01 -10.96 6.41
C THR A 784 17.35 -10.80 7.90
N ILE A 785 16.47 -10.13 8.65
CA ILE A 785 16.54 -10.07 10.11
C ILE A 785 15.33 -10.81 10.71
N PRO A 786 15.53 -12.01 11.29
CA PRO A 786 14.44 -12.77 11.90
C PRO A 786 13.64 -11.94 12.93
N GLY A 787 12.31 -12.03 12.85
CA GLY A 787 11.39 -11.29 13.73
C GLY A 787 11.06 -9.86 13.27
N HIS A 788 11.76 -9.34 12.26
CA HIS A 788 11.59 -7.96 11.77
C HIS A 788 11.13 -7.86 10.31
N ILE A 789 10.52 -8.94 9.79
CA ILE A 789 10.00 -9.04 8.43
C ILE A 789 8.48 -9.11 8.49
N ALA A 790 7.81 -8.17 7.82
CA ALA A 790 6.36 -8.23 7.65
C ALA A 790 5.98 -9.47 6.82
N GLY A 791 4.92 -10.15 7.23
CA GLY A 791 4.46 -11.38 6.59
C GLY A 791 3.71 -11.13 5.28
N VAL A 792 4.33 -10.44 4.31
CA VAL A 792 3.79 -10.26 2.96
C VAL A 792 4.42 -11.30 2.03
N ALA A 793 3.60 -11.86 1.14
CA ALA A 793 4.00 -12.99 0.32
C ALA A 793 4.92 -12.58 -0.84
N GLY A 794 5.72 -13.53 -1.33
CA GLY A 794 6.50 -13.36 -2.56
C GLY A 794 7.62 -12.32 -2.47
N GLY A 795 8.35 -12.26 -1.36
CA GLY A 795 9.43 -11.28 -1.19
C GLY A 795 10.45 -11.31 -2.33
N GLN A 796 10.94 -10.13 -2.71
CA GLN A 796 12.06 -10.05 -3.66
C GLN A 796 13.37 -10.21 -2.91
N ASP A 797 14.12 -11.23 -3.32
CA ASP A 797 15.53 -11.30 -3.03
C ASP A 797 16.31 -11.18 -4.34
N TYR A 798 17.14 -10.14 -4.46
CA TYR A 798 17.95 -9.90 -5.65
C TYR A 798 19.19 -10.84 -5.74
N GLY A 799 19.21 -11.95 -5.00
CA GLY A 799 20.23 -13.01 -5.06
C GLY A 799 20.78 -13.40 -3.69
N ASP A 800 21.86 -14.19 -3.65
CA ASP A 800 22.59 -14.53 -2.42
C ASP A 800 23.15 -13.25 -1.77
N GLY A 801 22.37 -12.66 -0.86
CA GLY A 801 22.69 -11.42 -0.17
C GLY A 801 23.61 -11.62 1.04
N PRO A 802 24.08 -10.52 1.63
CA PRO A 802 24.77 -10.54 2.91
C PRO A 802 24.04 -11.36 3.97
N THR A 803 24.79 -12.17 4.72
CA THR A 803 24.24 -13.07 5.74
C THR A 803 24.18 -12.44 7.13
N ASP A 804 24.90 -11.33 7.34
CA ASP A 804 24.90 -10.56 8.58
C ASP A 804 25.14 -9.05 8.36
N ILE A 805 25.03 -8.27 9.43
CA ILE A 805 25.20 -6.80 9.42
C ILE A 805 26.63 -6.38 9.00
N ALA A 806 27.65 -7.17 9.33
CA ALA A 806 29.03 -6.84 9.00
C ALA A 806 29.28 -7.02 7.50
N GLU A 807 28.80 -8.12 6.93
CA GLU A 807 28.81 -8.38 5.50
C GLU A 807 27.99 -7.33 4.75
N MET A 808 26.79 -6.98 5.23
CA MET A 808 25.96 -5.95 4.62
C MET A 808 26.65 -4.58 4.60
N THR A 809 27.30 -4.21 5.71
CA THR A 809 28.10 -2.98 5.78
C THR A 809 29.24 -3.00 4.78
N LYS A 810 29.97 -4.12 4.70
CA LYS A 810 31.09 -4.27 3.76
C LYS A 810 30.61 -4.13 2.32
N THR A 811 29.54 -4.83 1.94
CA THR A 811 28.94 -4.78 0.60
C THR A 811 28.51 -3.37 0.23
N TYR A 812 27.83 -2.66 1.15
CA TYR A 812 27.49 -1.25 0.96
C TYR A 812 28.73 -0.37 0.71
N VAL A 813 29.76 -0.51 1.56
CA VAL A 813 30.99 0.29 1.45
C VAL A 813 31.72 0.01 0.13
N GLU A 814 31.79 -1.24 -0.30
CA GLU A 814 32.43 -1.64 -1.56
C GLU A 814 31.67 -1.11 -2.77
N ASN A 815 30.33 -1.24 -2.78
CA ASN A 815 29.45 -0.67 -3.80
C ASN A 815 29.60 0.86 -3.90
N THR A 816 29.46 1.58 -2.78
CA THR A 816 29.58 3.05 -2.76
C THR A 816 31.00 3.52 -3.12
N SER A 817 32.04 2.75 -2.79
CA SER A 817 33.43 3.10 -3.16
C SER A 817 33.66 3.14 -4.68
N GLN A 818 32.96 2.29 -5.44
CA GLN A 818 33.07 2.24 -6.91
C GLN A 818 32.56 3.52 -7.58
N LEU A 819 31.70 4.28 -6.91
CA LEU A 819 31.19 5.56 -7.42
C LEU A 819 32.21 6.70 -7.32
N ILE A 820 33.22 6.62 -6.44
CA ILE A 820 34.12 7.75 -6.14
C ILE A 820 34.85 8.29 -7.38
N PRO A 821 35.48 7.45 -8.23
CA PRO A 821 36.13 7.93 -9.45
C PRO A 821 35.14 8.60 -10.42
N ASN A 822 33.94 8.03 -10.56
CA ASN A 822 32.90 8.54 -11.46
C ASN A 822 32.34 9.87 -10.95
N ALA A 823 32.15 10.01 -9.63
CA ALA A 823 31.74 11.24 -8.98
C ALA A 823 32.76 12.36 -9.16
N ALA A 824 34.07 12.06 -9.11
CA ALA A 824 35.11 13.03 -9.43
C ALA A 824 35.11 13.41 -10.94
N ALA A 825 34.72 12.47 -11.81
CA ALA A 825 34.68 12.60 -13.27
C ALA A 825 33.35 13.18 -13.79
N GLY A 826 32.40 12.36 -14.26
CA GLY A 826 31.17 12.80 -14.95
C GLY A 826 29.86 12.64 -14.16
N LEU A 827 29.84 11.81 -13.12
CA LEU A 827 28.63 11.48 -12.37
C LEU A 827 28.29 12.57 -11.34
N SER A 828 27.01 12.90 -11.21
CA SER A 828 26.50 13.99 -10.34
C SER A 828 25.58 13.52 -9.22
N GLY A 829 25.18 12.25 -9.19
CA GLY A 829 24.36 11.71 -8.12
C GLY A 829 24.23 10.19 -8.21
N SER A 830 23.82 9.59 -7.10
CA SER A 830 23.44 8.19 -7.04
C SER A 830 22.33 7.95 -6.01
N VAL A 831 21.54 6.91 -6.23
CA VAL A 831 20.46 6.48 -5.33
C VAL A 831 20.65 5.02 -4.96
N TYR A 832 20.84 4.74 -3.67
CA TYR A 832 20.89 3.37 -3.17
C TYR A 832 19.47 2.79 -3.00
N THR A 833 19.26 1.51 -3.32
CA THR A 833 17.97 0.81 -3.19
C THR A 833 17.60 0.63 -1.71
N GLN A 834 16.84 1.64 -1.30
CA GLN A 834 16.06 1.97 -0.12
C GLN A 834 16.65 2.08 1.30
N ILE A 835 16.06 3.04 2.05
CA ILE A 835 16.41 3.33 3.45
C ILE A 835 15.87 2.29 4.42
N SER A 836 14.66 1.78 4.19
CA SER A 836 13.98 0.80 5.04
C SER A 836 13.46 -0.35 4.21
N ASP A 837 13.40 -1.55 4.80
CA ASP A 837 12.62 -2.63 4.22
C ASP A 837 11.17 -2.19 4.05
N VAL A 838 10.49 -2.78 3.08
CA VAL A 838 9.06 -2.58 2.87
C VAL A 838 8.44 -3.91 2.50
N GLU A 839 7.61 -4.44 3.39
CA GLU A 839 6.87 -5.67 3.16
C GLU A 839 7.76 -6.84 2.71
N GLY A 840 7.65 -7.26 1.45
CA GLY A 840 8.46 -8.33 0.86
C GLY A 840 9.86 -7.91 0.37
N GLU A 841 10.17 -6.62 0.36
CA GLU A 841 11.45 -6.09 -0.13
C GLU A 841 12.40 -5.78 1.03
N LEU A 842 13.49 -6.56 1.13
CA LEU A 842 14.34 -6.66 2.34
C LEU A 842 15.73 -6.01 2.18
N ASN A 843 15.90 -5.18 1.15
CA ASN A 843 17.14 -4.51 0.78
C ASN A 843 17.37 -3.15 1.50
N GLY A 844 16.50 -2.80 2.46
CA GLY A 844 16.62 -1.57 3.21
C GLY A 844 17.75 -1.56 4.24
N LEU A 845 18.26 -0.37 4.55
CA LEU A 845 19.29 -0.19 5.59
C LEU A 845 18.76 -0.31 7.02
N ILE A 846 17.44 -0.22 7.22
CA ILE A 846 16.74 -0.48 8.50
C ILE A 846 15.55 -1.41 8.27
N THR A 847 15.19 -2.23 9.24
CA THR A 847 14.00 -3.10 9.15
C THR A 847 12.70 -2.31 9.01
N TYR A 848 11.64 -2.95 8.49
CA TYR A 848 10.37 -2.27 8.16
C TYR A 848 9.68 -1.66 9.40
N ASP A 849 9.84 -2.27 10.57
CA ASP A 849 9.37 -1.74 11.87
C ASP A 849 10.28 -0.64 12.47
N ARG A 850 11.36 -0.28 11.76
CA ARG A 850 12.40 0.69 12.18
C ARG A 850 13.07 0.31 13.51
N ALA A 851 13.17 -0.98 13.82
CA ALA A 851 13.75 -1.47 15.07
C ALA A 851 15.25 -1.80 14.97
N VAL A 852 15.70 -2.36 13.84
CA VAL A 852 17.08 -2.85 13.67
C VAL A 852 17.73 -2.18 12.47
N LEU A 853 18.82 -1.45 12.71
CA LEU A 853 19.68 -0.94 11.64
C LEU A 853 20.57 -2.08 11.13
N LYS A 854 20.57 -2.30 9.82
CA LYS A 854 21.23 -3.43 9.14
C LYS A 854 22.68 -3.15 8.72
N VAL A 855 23.23 -2.01 9.14
CA VAL A 855 24.58 -1.56 8.81
C VAL A 855 25.26 -0.89 10.00
N TYR A 856 26.59 -0.85 10.01
CA TYR A 856 27.34 -0.01 10.96
C TYR A 856 27.34 1.45 10.49
N PRO A 857 26.66 2.37 11.21
CA PRO A 857 26.34 3.71 10.70
C PRO A 857 27.58 4.58 10.48
N ASP A 858 28.63 4.42 11.29
CA ASP A 858 29.85 5.22 11.15
C ASP A 858 30.62 4.87 9.87
N GLN A 859 30.71 3.59 9.50
CA GLN A 859 31.39 3.16 8.27
C GLN A 859 30.63 3.63 7.02
N VAL A 860 29.30 3.50 7.03
CA VAL A 860 28.42 4.00 5.97
C VAL A 860 28.54 5.52 5.82
N ARG A 861 28.49 6.26 6.93
CA ARG A 861 28.64 7.72 6.92
C ARG A 861 30.00 8.15 6.37
N ASP A 862 31.06 7.45 6.73
CA ASP A 862 32.41 7.79 6.29
C ASP A 862 32.59 7.58 4.78
N ILE A 863 32.08 6.48 4.21
CA ILE A 863 32.15 6.29 2.75
C ILE A 863 31.27 7.29 2.00
N ASN A 864 30.07 7.57 2.50
CA ASN A 864 29.14 8.53 1.90
C ASN A 864 29.73 9.94 1.84
N ARG A 865 30.38 10.38 2.92
CA ARG A 865 31.09 11.67 2.95
C ARG A 865 32.26 11.73 1.97
N LYS A 866 33.02 10.65 1.81
CA LYS A 866 34.10 10.58 0.81
C LYS A 866 33.57 10.72 -0.60
N LEU A 867 32.46 10.04 -0.92
CA LEU A 867 31.80 10.14 -2.22
C LEU A 867 31.30 11.56 -2.51
N ILE A 868 30.58 12.16 -1.55
CA ILE A 868 30.08 13.54 -1.68
C ILE A 868 31.24 14.53 -1.87
N ALA A 869 32.32 14.38 -1.10
CA ALA A 869 33.50 15.23 -1.22
C ALA A 869 34.20 15.07 -2.58
N ALA A 870 34.25 13.86 -3.13
CA ALA A 870 34.84 13.60 -4.45
C ALA A 870 34.08 14.33 -5.56
N GLY A 871 32.74 14.30 -5.54
CA GLY A 871 31.94 15.05 -6.51
C GLY A 871 31.98 16.55 -6.33
N ALA A 872 32.05 17.04 -5.09
CA ALA A 872 32.24 18.47 -4.80
C ALA A 872 33.61 19.00 -5.28
N ALA A 873 34.63 18.14 -5.30
CA ALA A 873 35.98 18.45 -5.80
C ALA A 873 36.13 18.28 -7.32
N ALA A 874 35.07 17.91 -8.06
CA ALA A 874 35.15 17.70 -9.50
C ALA A 874 35.73 18.92 -10.23
N GLY A 875 36.58 18.66 -11.22
CA GLY A 875 37.25 19.70 -12.01
C GLY A 875 38.40 20.44 -11.31
N THR A 876 38.70 20.15 -10.03
CA THR A 876 39.84 20.76 -9.32
C THR A 876 41.16 19.99 -9.46
N THR A 877 41.11 18.74 -9.93
CA THR A 877 42.25 17.82 -10.08
C THR A 877 42.82 17.75 -11.51
N ALA A 878 42.45 18.66 -12.40
CA ALA A 878 43.05 18.78 -13.74
C ALA A 878 43.92 20.06 -13.84
N ARG A 879 45.15 19.98 -13.32
CA ARG A 879 46.30 20.75 -13.79
C ARG A 879 47.57 19.93 -13.68
#